data_AF-A0A6P8TPH5-F1
#
_entry.id   AF-A0A6P8TPH5-F1
#
_cell.length_a   1.000
_cell.length_b   1.000
_cell.length_c   1.000
_cell.angle_alpha   90.00
_cell.angle_beta   90.00
_cell.angle_gamma   90.00
#
_symmetry.space_group_name_H-M   'P 1'
#
loop_
_entity.id
_entity.type
_entity.pdbx_description
1 polymer ?
#
loop_
_entity_poly.entity_id
_entity_poly.type
_entity_poly.pdbx_seq_one_letter_code
_entity_poly.pdbx_strand_id
1 'polypeptide(L)'
;MAAALSRALKLPGKKGSELGEYDPLTQADSEDESEEDDLVLNYPRNGLGRDGCLGSGPSKLRGARSGRLVGAEDEAQEEEEEEYDDDEWRERLPSKSRPDREEMKGMQYWSHRDPGRDRSGEDRGGPGTLGGAGTGVHSTEAEEKRMRMKTAIRSAFFLVPLVCAALLVLLCAFLIPCRKGDLGKRPTWERALGDAGGVTPPALALWDVDGDSVADVFLGVTEWTNDTHPMQGNKIYRAVALSAVTGQTLWTKEMRECVMYIQCGLQYSSQPGPVVLLIGKSIIMAVNGTTGNQLWFVLLKNIESQAVLLPDLQGDSVPDLLIATLPADEALDLSLTLISGLSGATLGHPVPFNVTGQGKLIGPLLHETQQGAYYILFGLGNVEAISLRDVYMKATGKMPLTQALSRRDPGWEALKKTNSSSFIHIYRGSEPVEFLLPLVAGFGNSHNSLDPVSNLNSSRSDWALVSGKLSGKLSGKLSSKLSVLRQKDIKKEWTFNSDPIHSQPAPGYFNSDGVLDLFITHATNGTMTALVVDGDNGRLLWSANFVCPRLVLETSAISTSTGQSAFLFWASDPIRALKNGTKTTVSPGVATAEPLIRKLFLLHPAYPTILLELTSTTDTAVTSAVSYQERQKDASYITVSSRPTPDSEPGARIVKSMSLRAAITTGQTIRLEESSKPGQPVKPSAFEINKFFRGLTFKRQ
;
A
#
# COMPACT_ATOMS: atom_id res chain seq x y z
N MET A 1 43.79 -42.42 52.69
CA MET A 1 44.99 -41.63 52.30
C MET A 1 44.58 -40.80 51.10
N ALA A 2 44.57 -39.48 51.05
CA ALA A 2 44.87 -38.36 51.94
C ALA A 2 44.15 -37.14 51.29
N ALA A 3 43.75 -36.05 51.91
CA ALA A 3 44.04 -35.48 53.21
C ALA A 3 42.86 -34.56 53.62
N ALA A 4 42.61 -34.49 54.92
CA ALA A 4 41.86 -33.44 55.60
C ALA A 4 42.83 -32.37 56.14
N LEU A 5 42.27 -31.31 56.75
CA LEU A 5 42.87 -30.22 57.57
C LEU A 5 43.06 -28.90 56.80
N SER A 6 42.63 -27.70 57.22
CA SER A 6 42.28 -27.10 58.55
C SER A 6 41.39 -25.86 58.27
N ARG A 7 40.27 -25.56 58.94
CA ARG A 7 40.02 -25.05 60.31
C ARG A 7 40.86 -23.85 60.80
N ALA A 8 40.11 -22.75 61.04
CA ALA A 8 40.12 -21.83 62.19
C ALA A 8 41.08 -20.62 62.21
N LEU A 9 40.50 -19.43 62.43
CA LEU A 9 40.59 -18.60 63.65
C LEU A 9 39.73 -17.31 63.42
N LYS A 10 38.58 -17.12 64.08
CA LYS A 10 38.35 -16.62 65.46
C LYS A 10 38.17 -15.08 65.51
N LEU A 11 36.90 -14.65 65.61
CA LEU A 11 36.46 -13.29 65.99
C LEU A 11 36.95 -12.94 67.41
N PRO A 12 37.03 -11.64 67.76
CA PRO A 12 36.02 -11.11 68.71
C PRO A 12 35.66 -9.62 68.57
N GLY A 13 34.35 -9.32 68.72
CA GLY A 13 33.75 -8.19 69.48
C GLY A 13 34.00 -6.73 69.03
N LYS A 14 33.16 -5.73 69.33
CA LYS A 14 31.81 -5.62 69.91
C LYS A 14 31.49 -4.11 69.94
N LYS A 15 30.21 -3.75 69.69
CA LYS A 15 29.50 -2.48 70.08
C LYS A 15 29.94 -1.18 69.39
N GLY A 16 29.09 -0.22 69.06
CA GLY A 16 27.64 0.05 69.18
C GLY A 16 27.35 1.19 68.16
N SER A 17 26.14 1.59 67.80
CA SER A 17 24.93 1.85 68.60
C SER A 17 23.69 2.02 67.69
N GLU A 18 22.57 1.47 68.17
CA GLU A 18 21.17 1.97 68.12
C GLU A 18 20.52 2.25 66.74
N LEU A 19 19.62 1.40 66.21
CA LEU A 19 18.26 0.97 66.63
C LEU A 19 17.22 2.11 66.69
N GLY A 20 16.30 2.07 65.71
CA GLY A 20 14.88 2.35 65.91
C GLY A 20 14.09 1.12 65.47
N GLU A 21 13.39 0.50 66.42
CA GLU A 21 12.61 -0.73 66.31
C GLU A 21 11.36 -0.57 65.42
N TYR A 22 10.95 -1.66 64.77
CA TYR A 22 9.60 -1.79 64.19
C TYR A 22 8.93 -3.05 64.76
N ASP A 23 7.79 -2.81 65.40
CA ASP A 23 6.96 -3.75 66.16
C ASP A 23 5.92 -4.42 65.23
N PRO A 24 5.84 -5.76 65.16
CA PRO A 24 4.84 -6.45 64.37
C PRO A 24 3.69 -6.89 65.27
N LEU A 25 2.60 -6.10 65.35
CA LEU A 25 1.22 -6.54 65.62
C LEU A 25 0.33 -5.31 65.89
N THR A 26 -0.38 -4.84 64.87
CA THR A 26 -1.73 -4.26 65.04
C THR A 26 -2.50 -4.47 63.74
N GLN A 27 -3.45 -5.40 63.79
CA GLN A 27 -4.49 -5.57 62.78
C GLN A 27 -5.56 -4.49 62.99
N ALA A 28 -6.11 -3.97 61.89
CA ALA A 28 -7.51 -3.57 61.83
C ALA A 28 -7.99 -3.69 60.37
N ASP A 29 -9.11 -4.39 60.23
CA ASP A 29 -9.77 -4.83 59.01
C ASP A 29 -10.15 -3.70 58.05
N SER A 30 -10.03 -3.96 56.73
CA SER A 30 -11.06 -3.56 55.76
C SER A 30 -10.94 -4.40 54.49
N GLU A 31 -11.92 -5.28 54.35
CA GLU A 31 -12.59 -5.79 53.15
C GLU A 31 -11.86 -5.67 51.80
N ASP A 32 -11.51 -6.85 51.31
CA ASP A 32 -10.99 -7.20 49.99
C ASP A 32 -12.19 -7.44 49.06
N GLU A 33 -12.47 -6.52 48.13
CA GLU A 33 -13.17 -6.83 46.88
C GLU A 33 -12.30 -6.38 45.71
N SER A 34 -11.76 -7.39 45.02
CA SER A 34 -11.00 -7.29 43.79
C SER A 34 -11.90 -6.84 42.63
N GLU A 35 -11.65 -5.66 42.07
CA GLU A 35 -12.13 -5.28 40.75
C GLU A 35 -11.01 -5.42 39.71
N GLU A 36 -11.42 -5.95 38.56
CA GLU A 36 -10.60 -6.36 37.43
C GLU A 36 -10.22 -5.12 36.60
N ASP A 37 -8.92 -4.85 36.46
CA ASP A 37 -8.42 -3.77 35.61
C ASP A 37 -8.55 -4.12 34.12
N ASP A 38 -9.69 -3.75 33.53
CA ASP A 38 -9.87 -3.56 32.11
C ASP A 38 -9.06 -2.34 31.64
N LEU A 39 -8.04 -2.57 30.80
CA LEU A 39 -7.28 -1.52 30.14
C LEU A 39 -8.14 -0.81 29.08
N VAL A 40 -8.92 0.17 29.53
CA VAL A 40 -9.59 1.18 28.70
C VAL A 40 -8.57 2.26 28.35
N LEU A 41 -8.32 2.44 27.05
CA LEU A 41 -7.56 3.56 26.50
C LEU A 41 -8.26 4.88 26.82
N ASN A 42 -7.71 5.65 27.76
CA ASN A 42 -8.18 6.99 28.08
C ASN A 42 -7.85 7.99 26.96
N TYR A 43 -8.88 8.60 26.39
CA TYR A 43 -8.81 9.87 25.67
C TYR A 43 -8.83 11.05 26.66
N PRO A 44 -8.15 12.18 26.39
CA PRO A 44 -8.22 13.35 27.26
C PRO A 44 -9.58 14.05 27.11
N ARG A 45 -10.37 14.04 28.18
CA ARG A 45 -11.56 14.88 28.35
C ARG A 45 -11.15 16.19 29.01
N ASN A 46 -11.10 17.28 28.25
CA ASN A 46 -11.16 18.63 28.82
C ASN A 46 -12.61 18.90 29.22
N GLY A 47 -12.86 18.99 30.53
CA GLY A 47 -14.14 19.40 31.09
C GLY A 47 -14.19 20.91 31.30
N LEU A 48 -15.23 21.57 30.80
CA LEU A 48 -15.76 22.81 31.39
C LEU A 48 -17.29 22.82 31.32
N GLY A 49 -17.90 22.98 32.48
CA GLY A 49 -19.31 23.24 32.75
C GLY A 49 -19.52 23.09 34.27
N ARG A 50 -20.19 23.98 34.99
CA ARG A 50 -21.14 25.04 34.60
C ARG A 50 -21.48 25.84 35.88
N ASP A 51 -21.92 27.09 35.72
CA ASP A 51 -22.98 27.79 36.47
C ASP A 51 -22.94 29.28 36.05
N GLY A 52 -24.01 30.03 35.81
CA GLY A 52 -25.45 29.83 35.83
C GLY A 52 -26.13 31.14 35.40
N CYS A 53 -27.34 31.02 34.83
CA CYS A 53 -28.47 31.98 34.78
C CYS A 53 -28.24 33.47 34.43
N LEU A 54 -28.93 33.95 33.37
CA LEU A 54 -30.05 34.93 33.43
C LEU A 54 -30.39 35.51 32.04
N GLY A 55 -31.69 35.52 31.70
CA GLY A 55 -32.35 36.74 31.23
C GLY A 55 -32.54 37.03 29.73
N SER A 56 -33.80 36.86 29.30
CA SER A 56 -34.57 37.79 28.44
C SER A 56 -34.28 37.92 26.94
N GLY A 57 -35.29 37.58 26.11
CA GLY A 57 -35.49 38.20 24.79
C GLY A 57 -36.17 39.58 24.91
N PRO A 58 -36.94 40.08 23.92
CA PRO A 58 -36.95 39.83 22.46
C PRO A 58 -37.09 41.15 21.63
N SER A 59 -36.93 41.12 20.30
CA SER A 59 -37.71 41.91 19.31
C SER A 59 -37.16 41.68 17.88
N LYS A 60 -37.91 41.23 16.87
CA LYS A 60 -39.06 41.77 16.11
C LYS A 60 -38.71 42.81 15.03
N LEU A 61 -39.22 42.48 13.83
CA LEU A 61 -39.58 43.33 12.65
C LEU A 61 -38.46 43.66 11.65
N ARG A 62 -38.67 43.82 10.34
CA ARG A 62 -39.75 43.51 9.37
C ARG A 62 -39.32 44.12 8.03
N GLY A 63 -39.57 43.43 6.92
CA GLY A 63 -39.80 44.01 5.58
C GLY A 63 -38.55 44.22 4.71
N ALA A 64 -38.62 44.26 3.37
CA ALA A 64 -39.66 43.92 2.40
C ALA A 64 -39.03 43.92 0.99
N ARG A 65 -39.44 42.96 0.15
CA ARG A 65 -39.74 43.01 -1.30
C ARG A 65 -39.12 44.10 -2.23
N SER A 66 -38.56 43.62 -3.35
CA SER A 66 -39.07 43.77 -4.75
C SER A 66 -38.05 44.28 -5.78
N GLY A 67 -38.01 43.66 -6.96
CA GLY A 67 -37.44 44.23 -8.19
C GLY A 67 -36.95 43.19 -9.20
N ARG A 68 -37.55 43.16 -10.39
CA ARG A 68 -37.42 42.17 -11.49
C ARG A 68 -37.10 42.93 -12.80
N LEU A 69 -36.62 42.18 -13.81
CA LEU A 69 -36.52 42.44 -15.28
C LEU A 69 -35.10 42.80 -15.75
N VAL A 70 -34.38 41.95 -16.51
CA VAL A 70 -34.52 41.45 -17.92
C VAL A 70 -33.96 42.44 -18.95
N GLY A 71 -33.05 41.94 -19.80
CA GLY A 71 -32.61 42.54 -21.06
C GLY A 71 -31.46 41.73 -21.67
N ALA A 72 -31.66 41.21 -22.89
CA ALA A 72 -30.74 40.44 -23.72
C ALA A 72 -30.52 41.16 -25.06
N GLU A 73 -29.67 40.57 -25.92
CA GLU A 73 -29.41 40.87 -27.36
C GLU A 73 -28.45 42.06 -27.62
N ASP A 74 -27.53 42.10 -28.60
CA ASP A 74 -27.11 41.19 -29.67
C ASP A 74 -25.77 41.68 -30.33
N GLU A 75 -25.08 40.75 -31.00
CA GLU A 75 -24.26 40.80 -32.25
C GLU A 75 -23.28 41.95 -32.62
N ALA A 76 -22.07 41.59 -33.09
CA ALA A 76 -21.49 41.95 -34.41
C ALA A 76 -20.05 41.38 -34.62
N GLN A 77 -19.74 41.06 -35.88
CA GLN A 77 -18.55 40.39 -36.48
C GLN A 77 -17.39 41.35 -36.85
N GLU A 78 -16.21 40.76 -37.14
CA GLU A 78 -15.16 41.08 -38.19
C GLU A 78 -13.85 40.38 -37.75
N GLU A 79 -13.32 39.31 -38.39
CA GLU A 79 -12.60 39.11 -39.67
C GLU A 79 -11.05 39.28 -39.62
N GLU A 80 -10.37 38.53 -40.52
CA GLU A 80 -8.90 38.31 -40.79
C GLU A 80 -8.21 37.16 -40.02
N GLU A 81 -8.02 35.94 -40.59
CA GLU A 81 -7.05 35.46 -41.62
C GLU A 81 -5.57 35.58 -41.13
N GLU A 82 -4.81 34.49 -40.95
CA GLU A 82 -4.02 33.83 -42.01
C GLU A 82 -3.84 32.31 -41.81
N GLU A 83 -3.62 31.68 -42.96
CA GLU A 83 -3.62 30.29 -43.40
C GLU A 83 -2.20 29.69 -43.43
N TYR A 84 -2.07 28.38 -43.18
CA TYR A 84 -1.05 27.52 -43.81
C TYR A 84 -1.60 26.08 -43.91
N ASP A 85 -1.75 25.65 -45.15
CA ASP A 85 -2.15 24.33 -45.65
C ASP A 85 -1.10 23.23 -45.38
N ASP A 86 -1.56 22.00 -45.19
CA ASP A 86 -1.42 20.90 -46.19
C ASP A 86 -1.91 19.56 -45.60
N ASP A 87 -3.16 19.22 -45.94
CA ASP A 87 -3.64 18.00 -46.62
C ASP A 87 -2.98 16.62 -46.33
N GLU A 88 -3.74 15.66 -45.78
CA GLU A 88 -4.61 14.69 -46.50
C GLU A 88 -3.83 13.37 -46.75
N TRP A 89 -4.25 12.18 -46.32
CA TRP A 89 -5.34 11.40 -46.91
C TRP A 89 -5.84 10.27 -46.00
N ARG A 90 -7.06 9.88 -46.34
CA ARG A 90 -8.09 9.20 -45.56
C ARG A 90 -8.30 7.77 -46.12
N GLU A 91 -8.95 6.93 -45.32
CA GLU A 91 -9.94 5.89 -45.71
C GLU A 91 -9.68 4.37 -45.53
N ARG A 92 -10.50 3.82 -44.62
CA ARG A 92 -11.51 2.73 -44.78
C ARG A 92 -11.10 1.24 -44.84
N LEU A 93 -11.55 0.57 -43.78
CA LEU A 93 -11.93 -0.85 -43.55
C LEU A 93 -12.85 -1.44 -44.68
N PRO A 94 -13.06 -2.78 -44.84
CA PRO A 94 -13.63 -3.68 -43.82
C PRO A 94 -13.29 -5.20 -43.93
N SER A 95 -14.17 -6.03 -43.38
CA SER A 95 -13.97 -7.26 -42.62
C SER A 95 -14.41 -8.57 -43.31
N LYS A 96 -13.98 -9.69 -42.68
CA LYS A 96 -14.61 -11.04 -42.53
C LYS A 96 -14.17 -12.27 -43.38
N SER A 97 -13.88 -13.31 -42.59
CA SER A 97 -14.27 -14.74 -42.67
C SER A 97 -13.30 -15.80 -43.25
N ARG A 98 -13.14 -16.88 -42.46
CA ARG A 98 -12.42 -18.16 -42.70
C ARG A 98 -13.28 -19.14 -43.52
N PRO A 99 -12.74 -20.27 -44.06
CA PRO A 99 -12.61 -21.52 -43.27
C PRO A 99 -11.38 -22.43 -43.55
N ASP A 100 -11.08 -23.26 -42.56
CA ASP A 100 -10.54 -24.64 -42.48
C ASP A 100 -9.32 -25.19 -43.27
N ARG A 101 -8.28 -25.50 -42.45
CA ARG A 101 -7.61 -26.81 -42.20
C ARG A 101 -7.20 -27.73 -43.37
N GLU A 102 -5.88 -27.82 -43.59
CA GLU A 102 -5.13 -29.10 -43.62
C GLU A 102 -3.60 -28.89 -43.50
N GLU A 103 -2.92 -29.87 -42.92
CA GLU A 103 -1.49 -29.89 -42.56
C GLU A 103 -0.54 -29.90 -43.77
N MET A 104 0.63 -29.26 -43.63
CA MET A 104 1.99 -29.87 -43.68
C MET A 104 3.06 -28.90 -44.23
N LYS A 105 4.06 -28.62 -43.39
CA LYS A 105 5.47 -28.23 -43.66
C LYS A 105 5.81 -27.04 -44.60
N GLY A 106 6.50 -26.05 -44.01
CA GLY A 106 7.87 -25.70 -44.46
C GLY A 106 8.07 -24.43 -45.30
N MET A 107 8.62 -23.41 -44.63
CA MET A 107 9.60 -22.40 -45.10
C MET A 107 9.25 -21.37 -46.20
N GLN A 108 9.73 -20.16 -45.91
CA GLN A 108 9.48 -18.87 -46.54
C GLN A 108 10.29 -18.64 -47.83
N TYR A 109 9.57 -18.29 -48.90
CA TYR A 109 9.52 -16.97 -49.57
C TYR A 109 10.75 -16.37 -50.32
N TRP A 110 10.38 -15.80 -51.49
CA TRP A 110 11.05 -14.87 -52.42
C TRP A 110 12.02 -15.47 -53.46
N SER A 111 11.91 -15.18 -54.76
CA SER A 111 10.87 -14.61 -55.64
C SER A 111 11.39 -14.78 -57.08
N HIS A 112 10.50 -14.94 -58.06
CA HIS A 112 10.84 -15.03 -59.47
C HIS A 112 9.83 -14.22 -60.30
N ARG A 113 10.33 -13.71 -61.44
CA ARG A 113 9.67 -13.10 -62.64
C ARG A 113 9.88 -11.60 -62.75
N ASP A 114 10.28 -11.05 -63.90
CA ASP A 114 10.30 -11.52 -65.32
C ASP A 114 11.10 -10.45 -66.13
N PRO A 115 11.23 -10.48 -67.48
CA PRO A 115 11.49 -11.60 -68.40
C PRO A 115 12.52 -11.27 -69.53
N GLY A 116 13.06 -12.33 -70.15
CA GLY A 116 13.35 -12.48 -71.60
C GLY A 116 14.33 -11.55 -72.35
N ARG A 117 15.40 -12.12 -72.94
CA ARG A 117 15.50 -12.50 -74.38
C ARG A 117 16.95 -12.75 -74.83
N ASP A 118 17.18 -13.96 -75.33
CA ASP A 118 18.07 -14.45 -76.40
C ASP A 118 19.47 -13.85 -76.72
N ARG A 119 20.40 -14.81 -76.84
CA ARG A 119 21.56 -14.92 -77.75
C ARG A 119 22.78 -14.03 -77.51
N SER A 120 23.83 -14.66 -76.97
CA SER A 120 25.22 -14.27 -77.21
C SER A 120 25.75 -14.96 -78.47
N GLY A 121 26.11 -14.18 -79.49
CA GLY A 121 27.00 -14.55 -80.58
C GLY A 121 28.08 -13.48 -80.70
N GLU A 122 29.33 -13.95 -80.71
CA GLU A 122 30.58 -13.40 -81.28
C GLU A 122 30.65 -11.89 -81.60
N ASP A 123 31.73 -11.21 -81.20
CA ASP A 123 32.92 -11.08 -82.06
C ASP A 123 33.99 -10.12 -81.50
N ARG A 124 35.20 -10.24 -82.06
CA ARG A 124 36.41 -9.41 -81.93
C ARG A 124 37.30 -9.77 -80.73
N GLY A 125 38.56 -10.12 -80.90
CA GLY A 125 39.51 -9.88 -81.98
C GLY A 125 40.86 -9.64 -81.31
N GLY A 126 41.93 -10.31 -81.79
CA GLY A 126 43.32 -10.04 -81.37
C GLY A 126 43.80 -8.64 -81.76
N PRO A 127 45.11 -8.29 -81.63
CA PRO A 127 46.31 -9.14 -81.79
C PRO A 127 47.29 -8.98 -80.59
N GLY A 128 48.47 -9.58 -80.45
CA GLY A 128 49.41 -10.47 -81.18
C GLY A 128 50.48 -10.83 -80.12
N THR A 129 51.54 -11.62 -80.29
CA THR A 129 52.24 -12.21 -81.43
C THR A 129 53.30 -13.16 -80.82
N LEU A 130 53.60 -14.25 -81.53
CA LEU A 130 54.85 -15.02 -81.59
C LEU A 130 55.41 -15.83 -80.39
N GLY A 131 55.55 -17.13 -80.67
CA GLY A 131 56.69 -18.01 -80.31
C GLY A 131 56.55 -18.71 -78.96
N GLY A 132 56.67 -20.03 -78.80
CA GLY A 132 57.09 -21.10 -79.69
C GLY A 132 57.57 -22.27 -78.80
N ALA A 133 56.97 -23.45 -79.01
CA ALA A 133 57.44 -24.81 -78.68
C ALA A 133 57.89 -25.17 -77.23
N GLY A 134 57.33 -26.28 -76.71
CA GLY A 134 58.03 -27.12 -75.73
C GLY A 134 57.17 -27.83 -74.69
N THR A 135 56.58 -28.96 -75.08
CA THR A 135 56.52 -30.22 -74.30
C THR A 135 56.31 -30.16 -72.77
N GLY A 136 55.10 -30.52 -72.34
CA GLY A 136 54.85 -31.80 -71.67
C GLY A 136 55.25 -31.98 -70.19
N VAL A 137 54.24 -32.40 -69.43
CA VAL A 137 54.32 -33.19 -68.19
C VAL A 137 54.69 -32.41 -66.92
N HIS A 138 53.66 -31.93 -66.20
CA HIS A 138 53.55 -31.89 -64.72
C HIS A 138 52.23 -31.17 -64.33
N SER A 139 51.08 -31.64 -64.81
CA SER A 139 49.76 -31.04 -64.53
C SER A 139 48.97 -31.72 -63.41
N THR A 140 49.55 -32.65 -62.67
CA THR A 140 48.83 -33.40 -61.62
C THR A 140 48.92 -32.74 -60.24
N GLU A 141 50.05 -32.12 -59.89
CA GLU A 141 50.26 -31.54 -58.56
C GLU A 141 49.55 -30.18 -58.38
N ALA A 142 49.47 -29.37 -59.46
CA ALA A 142 48.79 -28.08 -59.45
C ALA A 142 47.26 -28.22 -59.41
N GLU A 143 46.71 -29.22 -60.10
CA GLU A 143 45.27 -29.53 -60.03
C GLU A 143 44.88 -30.11 -58.67
N GLU A 144 45.70 -30.96 -58.06
CA GLU A 144 45.47 -31.46 -56.70
C GLU A 144 45.49 -30.31 -55.67
N LYS A 145 46.47 -29.41 -55.75
CA LYS A 145 46.52 -28.21 -54.88
C LYS A 145 45.30 -27.32 -55.09
N ARG A 146 44.83 -27.16 -56.33
CA ARG A 146 43.63 -26.38 -56.66
C ARG A 146 42.35 -27.05 -56.15
N MET A 147 42.24 -28.38 -56.21
CA MET A 147 41.13 -29.13 -55.67
C MET A 147 41.12 -29.09 -54.14
N ARG A 148 42.27 -29.28 -53.47
CA ARG A 148 42.42 -29.10 -52.02
C ARG A 148 42.09 -27.68 -51.57
N MET A 149 42.49 -26.67 -52.34
CA MET A 149 42.16 -25.26 -52.07
C MET A 149 40.67 -24.98 -52.27
N LYS A 150 40.01 -25.54 -53.29
CA LYS A 150 38.55 -25.46 -53.46
C LYS A 150 37.80 -26.14 -52.32
N THR A 151 38.28 -27.28 -51.84
CA THR A 151 37.68 -27.98 -50.69
C THR A 151 37.91 -27.18 -49.41
N ALA A 152 39.10 -26.63 -49.19
CA ALA A 152 39.40 -25.77 -48.05
C ALA A 152 38.58 -24.47 -48.05
N ILE A 153 38.38 -23.84 -49.21
CA ILE A 153 37.53 -22.65 -49.37
C ILE A 153 36.06 -22.98 -49.06
N ARG A 154 35.56 -24.14 -49.53
CA ARG A 154 34.21 -24.60 -49.20
C ARG A 154 34.06 -24.90 -47.71
N SER A 155 35.03 -25.59 -47.10
CA SER A 155 35.03 -25.85 -45.65
C SER A 155 35.13 -24.57 -44.82
N ALA A 156 35.91 -23.59 -45.25
CA ALA A 156 36.01 -22.28 -44.61
C ALA A 156 34.68 -21.51 -44.66
N PHE A 157 33.93 -21.63 -45.76
CA PHE A 157 32.60 -21.01 -45.90
C PHE A 157 31.58 -21.50 -44.86
N PHE A 158 31.75 -22.72 -44.32
CA PHE A 158 30.90 -23.26 -43.26
C PHE A 158 31.52 -23.10 -41.85
N LEU A 159 32.84 -23.25 -41.73
CA LEU A 159 33.52 -23.18 -40.44
C LEU A 159 33.65 -21.75 -39.91
N VAL A 160 33.88 -20.76 -40.78
CA VAL A 160 34.05 -19.36 -40.33
C VAL A 160 32.75 -18.81 -39.74
N PRO A 161 31.56 -18.93 -40.38
CA PRO A 161 30.32 -18.50 -39.76
C PRO A 161 29.97 -19.27 -38.49
N LEU A 162 30.28 -20.57 -38.43
CA LEU A 162 30.08 -21.39 -37.23
C LEU A 162 30.94 -20.91 -36.06
N VAL A 163 32.23 -20.62 -36.32
CA VAL A 163 33.14 -20.08 -35.30
C VAL A 163 32.73 -18.66 -34.90
N CYS A 164 32.31 -17.81 -35.84
CA CYS A 164 31.76 -16.49 -35.53
C CYS A 164 30.48 -16.58 -34.69
N ALA A 165 29.57 -17.51 -34.99
CA ALA A 165 28.37 -17.74 -34.20
C ALA A 165 28.70 -18.28 -32.80
N ALA A 166 29.64 -19.23 -32.69
CA ALA A 166 30.10 -19.75 -31.41
C ALA A 166 30.79 -18.65 -30.57
N LEU A 167 31.60 -17.80 -31.19
CA LEU A 167 32.22 -16.66 -30.55
C LEU A 167 31.20 -15.59 -30.16
N LEU A 168 30.16 -15.34 -30.96
CA LEU A 168 29.05 -14.45 -30.60
C LEU A 168 28.24 -15.00 -29.43
N VAL A 169 27.97 -16.31 -29.40
CA VAL A 169 27.31 -16.95 -28.26
C VAL A 169 28.18 -16.86 -27.00
N LEU A 170 29.49 -17.07 -27.12
CA LEU A 170 30.46 -16.85 -26.05
C LEU A 170 30.51 -15.38 -25.63
N LEU A 171 30.56 -14.44 -26.56
CA LEU A 171 30.54 -13.00 -26.28
C LEU A 171 29.24 -12.62 -25.57
N CYS A 172 28.09 -13.14 -26.02
CA CYS A 172 26.81 -12.93 -25.38
C CYS A 172 26.74 -13.62 -24.00
N ALA A 173 27.41 -14.76 -23.79
CA ALA A 173 27.45 -15.43 -22.49
C ALA A 173 28.38 -14.73 -21.47
N PHE A 174 29.44 -14.06 -21.93
CA PHE A 174 30.45 -13.44 -21.08
C PHE A 174 30.34 -11.90 -20.99
N LEU A 175 29.88 -11.20 -22.03
CA LEU A 175 29.69 -9.74 -22.07
C LEU A 175 28.26 -9.28 -21.81
N ILE A 176 27.23 -10.13 -21.98
CA ILE A 176 25.95 -9.88 -21.31
C ILE A 176 26.18 -10.42 -19.91
N PRO A 177 26.29 -9.58 -18.87
CA PRO A 177 26.35 -10.08 -17.52
C PRO A 177 25.03 -10.82 -17.32
N CYS A 178 25.08 -12.15 -17.29
CA CYS A 178 24.09 -12.88 -16.53
C CYS A 178 24.29 -12.42 -15.09
N ARG A 179 23.61 -11.34 -14.68
CA ARG A 179 23.31 -11.00 -13.28
C ARG A 179 22.38 -12.06 -12.67
N LYS A 180 22.56 -13.33 -13.02
CA LYS A 180 21.94 -14.50 -12.42
C LYS A 180 23.06 -15.19 -11.66
N GLY A 181 23.21 -14.88 -10.38
CA GLY A 181 24.22 -15.57 -9.59
C GLY A 181 24.19 -15.26 -8.10
N ASP A 182 24.37 -13.99 -7.70
CA ASP A 182 24.82 -13.75 -6.32
C ASP A 182 24.14 -12.59 -5.55
N LEU A 183 23.34 -11.73 -6.19
CA LEU A 183 22.58 -10.67 -5.49
C LEU A 183 21.22 -11.14 -4.94
N GLY A 184 20.76 -12.33 -5.31
CA GLY A 184 19.47 -12.92 -4.90
C GLY A 184 19.54 -13.88 -3.69
N LYS A 185 20.61 -13.85 -2.89
CA LYS A 185 20.88 -14.87 -1.85
C LYS A 185 20.29 -14.57 -0.46
N ARG A 186 19.54 -13.49 -0.29
CA ARG A 186 18.81 -13.23 0.96
C ARG A 186 17.31 -13.11 0.67
N PRO A 187 16.57 -14.25 0.66
CA PRO A 187 15.11 -14.23 0.57
C PRO A 187 14.46 -13.49 1.76
N THR A 188 15.26 -13.21 2.80
CA THR A 188 14.89 -12.44 3.97
C THR A 188 16.05 -11.54 4.40
N TRP A 189 15.75 -10.33 4.84
CA TRP A 189 16.70 -9.45 5.52
C TRP A 189 16.02 -8.73 6.68
N GLU A 190 16.82 -8.31 7.65
CA GLU A 190 16.39 -7.59 8.84
C GLU A 190 17.31 -6.41 9.09
N ARG A 191 16.75 -5.30 9.59
CA ARG A 191 17.50 -4.10 9.95
C ARG A 191 16.93 -3.41 11.17
N ALA A 192 17.81 -3.09 12.12
CA ALA A 192 17.52 -2.22 13.24
C ALA A 192 17.61 -0.74 12.82
N LEU A 193 16.58 0.04 13.15
CA LEU A 193 16.50 1.48 12.93
C LEU A 193 15.85 2.16 14.13
N GLY A 194 16.36 3.33 14.51
CA GLY A 194 15.68 4.18 15.47
C GLY A 194 15.66 3.67 16.89
N ASP A 195 14.81 4.31 17.69
CA ASP A 195 14.38 3.86 19.00
C ASP A 195 13.05 3.06 18.90
N ALA A 196 12.87 2.08 19.78
CA ALA A 196 11.68 1.26 20.00
C ALA A 196 10.62 2.09 20.73
N GLY A 197 10.29 3.25 20.17
CA GLY A 197 9.36 4.23 20.72
C GLY A 197 7.92 3.71 20.77
N GLY A 198 7.62 2.87 21.76
CA GLY A 198 6.31 2.35 22.08
C GLY A 198 5.63 1.55 20.96
N VAL A 199 4.30 1.48 21.03
CA VAL A 199 3.44 0.73 20.10
C VAL A 199 2.87 1.58 18.96
N THR A 200 3.36 2.81 18.78
CA THR A 200 2.87 3.72 17.74
C THR A 200 3.47 3.37 16.37
N PRO A 201 2.66 3.02 15.35
CA PRO A 201 3.14 2.70 14.01
C PRO A 201 3.98 3.84 13.41
N PRO A 202 5.18 3.55 12.86
CA PRO A 202 5.90 4.53 12.05
C PRO A 202 5.15 4.79 10.75
N ALA A 203 5.37 5.97 10.17
CA ALA A 203 5.05 6.20 8.77
C ALA A 203 5.84 5.21 7.89
N LEU A 204 5.15 4.45 7.05
CA LEU A 204 5.71 3.43 6.17
C LEU A 204 5.16 3.61 4.76
N ALA A 205 6.01 3.70 3.74
CA ALA A 205 5.59 3.69 2.35
C ALA A 205 6.50 2.80 1.51
N LEU A 206 5.97 2.32 0.38
CA LEU A 206 6.71 1.49 -0.58
C LEU A 206 6.71 2.17 -1.95
N TRP A 207 7.89 2.31 -2.55
CA TRP A 207 8.01 2.85 -3.91
C TRP A 207 9.33 2.44 -4.56
N ASP A 208 9.32 2.11 -5.85
CA ASP A 208 10.55 1.82 -6.61
C ASP A 208 11.25 3.15 -6.95
N VAL A 209 12.38 3.44 -6.28
CA VAL A 209 13.10 4.71 -6.45
C VAL A 209 14.44 4.57 -7.17
N ASP A 210 14.96 3.36 -7.29
CA ASP A 210 16.22 3.08 -8.01
C ASP A 210 15.99 2.42 -9.39
N GLY A 211 14.73 2.14 -9.74
CA GLY A 211 14.32 1.62 -11.05
C GLY A 211 14.57 0.12 -11.21
N ASP A 212 14.79 -0.61 -10.12
CA ASP A 212 15.07 -2.05 -10.16
C ASP A 212 13.80 -2.94 -10.31
N SER A 213 12.62 -2.31 -10.38
CA SER A 213 11.30 -2.94 -10.43
C SER A 213 10.86 -3.62 -9.13
N VAL A 214 11.46 -3.27 -7.99
CA VAL A 214 11.08 -3.69 -6.65
C VAL A 214 10.78 -2.42 -5.83
N ALA A 215 9.63 -2.37 -5.16
CA ALA A 215 9.31 -1.20 -4.35
C ALA A 215 10.15 -1.18 -3.07
N ASP A 216 10.98 -0.15 -2.92
CA ASP A 216 11.85 0.15 -1.77
C ASP A 216 11.06 0.62 -0.56
N VAL A 217 11.67 0.58 0.62
CA VAL A 217 11.01 0.83 1.91
C VAL A 217 11.36 2.21 2.46
N PHE A 218 10.36 3.04 2.69
CA PHE A 218 10.50 4.33 3.38
C PHE A 218 9.94 4.26 4.79
N LEU A 219 10.68 4.76 5.77
CA LEU A 219 10.29 4.71 7.18
C LEU A 219 10.54 6.03 7.91
N GLY A 220 9.57 6.46 8.72
CA GLY A 220 9.75 7.48 9.75
C GLY A 220 10.46 6.89 10.97
N VAL A 221 11.58 7.48 11.36
CA VAL A 221 12.47 6.99 12.42
C VAL A 221 12.69 8.10 13.46
N THR A 222 12.62 7.73 14.73
CA THR A 222 12.92 8.64 15.86
C THR A 222 14.01 8.00 16.69
N GLU A 223 15.07 8.75 17.03
CA GLU A 223 16.20 8.31 17.85
C GLU A 223 16.37 9.24 19.04
N TRP A 224 16.87 8.73 20.17
CA TRP A 224 17.29 9.55 21.30
C TRP A 224 18.78 9.88 21.24
N THR A 225 19.15 11.09 21.63
CA THR A 225 20.55 11.46 21.83
C THR A 225 20.98 11.17 23.27
N ASN A 226 22.21 10.67 23.43
CA ASN A 226 22.80 10.32 24.74
C ASN A 226 23.33 11.55 25.51
N ASP A 227 22.90 12.77 25.18
CA ASP A 227 23.44 13.98 25.80
C ASP A 227 22.89 14.20 27.21
N THR A 228 23.81 14.41 28.15
CA THR A 228 23.59 14.47 29.61
C THR A 228 22.98 15.78 30.12
N HIS A 229 22.47 16.65 29.25
CA HIS A 229 21.84 17.92 29.65
C HIS A 229 20.33 17.91 29.38
N PRO A 230 19.48 17.87 30.44
CA PRO A 230 18.04 17.83 30.26
C PRO A 230 17.49 19.25 30.06
N MET A 231 17.42 19.69 28.79
CA MET A 231 16.46 20.70 28.37
C MET A 231 15.84 20.24 27.05
N GLN A 232 14.60 19.77 27.13
CA GLN A 232 13.64 19.60 26.03
C GLN A 232 14.23 19.61 24.61
N GLY A 233 14.89 18.50 24.20
CA GLY A 233 15.58 18.47 22.89
C GLY A 233 16.35 17.20 22.51
N ASN A 234 16.18 16.07 23.20
CA ASN A 234 17.02 14.88 22.97
C ASN A 234 16.47 13.91 21.89
N LYS A 235 15.62 14.35 20.97
CA LYS A 235 15.05 13.48 19.92
C LYS A 235 15.48 13.93 18.54
N ILE A 236 16.07 13.02 17.77
CA ILE A 236 16.37 13.20 16.36
C ILE A 236 15.28 12.51 15.56
N TYR A 237 14.66 13.23 14.63
CA TYR A 237 13.67 12.69 13.72
C TYR A 237 14.27 12.53 12.33
N ARG A 238 14.04 11.39 11.69
CA ARG A 238 14.58 11.04 10.38
C ARG A 238 13.53 10.38 9.51
N ALA A 239 13.64 10.57 8.20
CA ALA A 239 13.08 9.68 7.20
C ALA A 239 14.22 8.85 6.59
N VAL A 240 14.04 7.54 6.47
CA VAL A 240 15.05 6.62 5.95
C VAL A 240 14.47 5.87 4.76
N ALA A 241 15.23 5.80 3.67
CA ALA A 241 14.95 4.96 2.52
C ALA A 241 15.86 3.73 2.53
N LEU A 242 15.29 2.55 2.38
CA LEU A 242 15.99 1.27 2.33
C LEU A 242 15.71 0.55 1.03
N SER A 243 16.76 -0.01 0.41
CA SER A 243 16.60 -0.91 -0.73
C SER A 243 15.82 -2.15 -0.31
N ALA A 244 14.70 -2.45 -0.98
CA ALA A 244 13.90 -3.63 -0.64
C ALA A 244 14.60 -4.96 -0.99
N VAL A 245 15.57 -4.93 -1.90
CA VAL A 245 16.37 -6.11 -2.28
C VAL A 245 17.47 -6.41 -1.26
N THR A 246 18.16 -5.39 -0.76
CA THR A 246 19.38 -5.58 0.04
C THR A 246 19.22 -5.22 1.53
N GLY A 247 18.20 -4.43 1.88
CA GLY A 247 18.05 -3.81 3.20
C GLY A 247 19.04 -2.66 3.48
N GLN A 248 19.87 -2.28 2.50
CA GLN A 248 20.83 -1.18 2.65
C GLN A 248 20.14 0.19 2.60
N THR A 249 20.73 1.19 3.25
CA THR A 249 20.17 2.54 3.27
C THR A 249 20.55 3.21 1.96
N LEU A 250 19.54 3.67 1.25
CA LEU A 250 19.71 4.48 0.05
C LEU A 250 20.05 5.92 0.46
N TRP A 251 19.26 6.49 1.38
CA TRP A 251 19.51 7.80 1.97
C TRP A 251 18.79 7.97 3.31
N THR A 252 19.21 8.99 4.05
CA THR A 252 18.59 9.43 5.31
C THR A 252 18.37 10.93 5.26
N LYS A 253 17.18 11.39 5.65
CA LYS A 253 16.80 12.80 5.70
C LYS A 253 16.42 13.19 7.12
N GLU A 254 17.10 14.20 7.66
CA GLU A 254 16.74 14.76 8.97
C GLU A 254 15.47 15.60 8.89
N MET A 255 14.63 15.46 9.90
CA MET A 255 13.33 16.11 10.05
C MET A 255 13.27 16.91 11.34
N ARG A 256 12.50 18.01 11.32
CA ARG A 256 12.33 18.88 12.51
C ARG A 256 11.37 18.30 13.55
N GLU A 257 10.58 17.31 13.15
CA GLU A 257 9.53 16.67 13.95
C GLU A 257 9.29 15.23 13.44
N CYS A 258 8.49 14.46 14.18
CA CYS A 258 8.07 13.12 13.76
C CYS A 258 7.43 13.14 12.37
N VAL A 259 7.84 12.21 11.50
CA VAL A 259 7.15 11.95 10.24
C VAL A 259 5.88 11.16 10.52
N MET A 260 4.73 11.77 10.25
CA MET A 260 3.41 11.17 10.43
C MET A 260 2.99 10.35 9.21
N TYR A 261 3.25 10.86 8.01
CA TYR A 261 2.94 10.19 6.75
C TYR A 261 4.09 10.30 5.77
N ILE A 262 4.27 9.25 4.97
CA ILE A 262 5.17 9.23 3.82
C ILE A 262 4.32 8.84 2.63
N GLN A 263 4.39 9.60 1.53
CA GLN A 263 3.67 9.28 0.30
C GLN A 263 4.58 9.46 -0.91
N CYS A 264 4.45 8.58 -1.90
CA CYS A 264 5.40 8.48 -3.02
C CYS A 264 4.65 8.44 -4.36
N GLY A 265 5.30 8.85 -5.45
CA GLY A 265 4.79 8.62 -6.81
C GLY A 265 4.31 9.86 -7.55
N LEU A 266 4.42 11.04 -6.94
CA LEU A 266 4.32 12.31 -7.66
C LEU A 266 5.52 12.41 -8.63
N GLN A 267 5.28 12.78 -9.89
CA GLN A 267 6.31 12.86 -10.93
C GLN A 267 6.34 14.26 -11.53
N TYR A 268 7.55 14.75 -11.80
CA TYR A 268 7.78 16.02 -12.48
C TYR A 268 8.33 15.76 -13.87
N SER A 269 7.82 16.46 -14.88
CA SER A 269 8.32 16.37 -16.26
C SER A 269 9.80 16.75 -16.39
N SER A 270 10.31 17.57 -15.48
CA SER A 270 11.68 18.10 -15.47
C SER A 270 12.70 17.24 -14.71
N GLN A 271 12.27 16.20 -13.98
CA GLN A 271 13.15 15.38 -13.15
C GLN A 271 12.93 13.88 -13.40
N PRO A 272 13.99 13.07 -13.58
CA PRO A 272 13.87 11.66 -13.95
C PRO A 272 13.51 10.72 -12.79
N GLY A 273 13.26 11.23 -11.57
CA GLY A 273 13.02 10.41 -10.38
C GLY A 273 11.69 10.73 -9.68
N PRO A 274 11.08 9.76 -8.97
CA PRO A 274 9.84 9.96 -8.24
C PRO A 274 10.04 10.93 -7.07
N VAL A 275 8.99 11.65 -6.72
CA VAL A 275 8.96 12.56 -5.58
C VAL A 275 8.33 11.84 -4.39
N VAL A 276 8.94 12.04 -3.22
CA VAL A 276 8.46 11.52 -1.94
C VAL A 276 8.08 12.70 -1.05
N LEU A 277 6.84 12.69 -0.56
CA LEU A 277 6.34 13.64 0.43
C LEU A 277 6.56 13.09 1.83
N LEU A 278 7.24 13.87 2.66
CA LEU A 278 7.43 13.64 4.09
C LEU A 278 6.53 14.63 4.83
N ILE A 279 5.52 14.12 5.52
CA ILE A 279 4.49 14.93 6.18
C ILE A 279 4.64 14.77 7.70
N GLY A 280 4.90 15.87 8.39
CA GLY A 280 4.87 15.98 9.85
C GLY A 280 3.62 16.70 10.34
N LYS A 281 3.63 17.13 11.61
CA LYS A 281 2.52 17.85 12.24
C LYS A 281 2.42 19.31 11.79
N SER A 282 3.55 19.90 11.42
CA SER A 282 3.72 21.32 11.09
C SER A 282 4.49 21.57 9.78
N ILE A 283 5.04 20.54 9.15
CA ILE A 283 5.79 20.62 7.89
C ILE A 283 5.34 19.58 6.87
N ILE A 284 5.34 19.97 5.59
CA ILE A 284 5.35 19.05 4.46
C ILE A 284 6.63 19.32 3.69
N MET A 285 7.37 18.26 3.36
CA MET A 285 8.61 18.35 2.61
C MET A 285 8.58 17.38 1.43
N ALA A 286 8.80 17.89 0.23
CA ALA A 286 9.05 17.06 -0.93
C ALA A 286 10.55 16.82 -1.09
N VAL A 287 10.92 15.56 -1.27
CA VAL A 287 12.30 15.14 -1.55
C VAL A 287 12.36 14.32 -2.83
N ASN A 288 13.51 14.36 -3.50
CA ASN A 288 13.81 13.45 -4.59
C ASN A 288 13.91 12.03 -4.04
N GLY A 289 13.12 11.10 -4.55
CA GLY A 289 13.00 9.75 -4.02
C GLY A 289 14.29 8.92 -4.11
N THR A 290 15.17 9.20 -5.07
CA THR A 290 16.43 8.47 -5.25
C THR A 290 17.55 9.02 -4.36
N THR A 291 17.57 10.33 -4.13
CA THR A 291 18.71 10.99 -3.43
C THR A 291 18.38 11.50 -2.02
N GLY A 292 17.10 11.67 -1.68
CA GLY A 292 16.67 12.31 -0.43
C GLY A 292 16.87 13.83 -0.40
N ASN A 293 17.31 14.43 -1.51
CA ASN A 293 17.52 15.87 -1.62
C ASN A 293 16.18 16.61 -1.57
N GLN A 294 16.13 17.69 -0.80
CA GLN A 294 14.94 18.52 -0.67
C GLN A 294 14.64 19.25 -1.98
N LEU A 295 13.39 19.18 -2.43
CA LEU A 295 12.88 19.90 -3.58
C LEU A 295 12.18 21.18 -3.13
N TRP A 296 11.22 21.06 -2.23
CA TRP A 296 10.53 22.17 -1.59
C TRP A 296 10.01 21.74 -0.21
N PHE A 297 9.64 22.71 0.62
CA PHE A 297 8.95 22.47 1.87
C PHE A 297 7.96 23.60 2.16
N VAL A 298 6.91 23.27 2.90
CA VAL A 298 5.90 24.23 3.35
C VAL A 298 5.63 24.05 4.84
N LEU A 299 5.48 25.17 5.53
CA LEU A 299 5.08 25.20 6.94
C LEU A 299 3.56 25.30 7.00
N LEU A 300 2.91 24.26 7.53
CA LEU A 300 1.46 24.20 7.67
C LEU A 300 1.14 23.55 9.02
N LYS A 301 0.63 24.35 9.96
CA LYS A 301 0.42 23.91 11.34
C LYS A 301 -0.81 23.00 11.45
N ASN A 302 -0.75 22.06 12.38
CA ASN A 302 -1.85 21.19 12.78
C ASN A 302 -2.38 20.28 11.67
N ILE A 303 -1.47 19.68 10.90
CA ILE A 303 -1.82 18.66 9.90
C ILE A 303 -2.43 17.44 10.61
N GLU A 304 -3.52 16.91 10.07
CA GLU A 304 -4.16 15.69 10.56
C GLU A 304 -4.32 14.60 9.49
N SER A 305 -4.19 14.92 8.21
CA SER A 305 -4.39 13.97 7.11
C SER A 305 -3.14 13.73 6.27
N GLN A 306 -3.21 12.67 5.46
CA GLN A 306 -2.36 12.50 4.29
C GLN A 306 -2.69 13.58 3.23
N ALA A 307 -1.80 13.76 2.27
CA ALA A 307 -2.07 14.56 1.08
C ALA A 307 -2.93 13.77 0.08
N VAL A 308 -3.89 14.45 -0.52
CA VAL A 308 -4.72 13.94 -1.61
C VAL A 308 -4.23 14.53 -2.92
N LEU A 309 -3.94 13.68 -3.90
CA LEU A 309 -3.57 14.11 -5.24
C LEU A 309 -4.81 14.70 -5.93
N LEU A 310 -4.67 15.93 -6.44
CA LEU A 310 -5.69 16.64 -7.18
C LEU A 310 -5.30 16.76 -8.66
N PRO A 311 -6.27 16.97 -9.58
CA PRO A 311 -5.96 17.52 -10.89
C PRO A 311 -5.18 18.84 -10.78
N ASP A 312 -4.44 19.19 -11.83
CA ASP A 312 -3.75 20.48 -11.94
C ASP A 312 -4.76 21.65 -11.87
N LEU A 313 -4.61 22.50 -10.86
CA LEU A 313 -5.50 23.64 -10.58
C LEU A 313 -4.95 24.97 -11.11
N GLN A 314 -3.67 25.03 -11.46
CA GLN A 314 -2.97 26.27 -11.84
C GLN A 314 -2.51 26.30 -13.30
N GLY A 315 -2.63 25.18 -14.03
CA GLY A 315 -2.27 25.06 -15.43
C GLY A 315 -0.78 24.83 -15.68
N ASP A 316 -0.03 24.33 -14.68
CA ASP A 316 1.41 24.05 -14.79
C ASP A 316 1.71 22.60 -15.23
N SER A 317 0.67 21.83 -15.58
CA SER A 317 0.71 20.42 -15.97
C SER A 317 1.20 19.45 -14.88
N VAL A 318 1.29 19.91 -13.62
CA VAL A 318 1.62 19.06 -12.48
C VAL A 318 0.39 18.92 -11.58
N PRO A 319 -0.01 17.70 -11.20
CA PRO A 319 -1.09 17.49 -10.23
C PRO A 319 -0.83 18.23 -8.92
N ASP A 320 -1.85 18.91 -8.40
CA ASP A 320 -1.77 19.62 -7.13
C ASP A 320 -2.15 18.73 -5.95
N LEU A 321 -2.08 19.28 -4.74
CA LEU A 321 -2.31 18.54 -3.49
C LEU A 321 -3.38 19.24 -2.64
N LEU A 322 -4.11 18.43 -1.87
CA LEU A 322 -5.02 18.89 -0.83
C LEU A 322 -4.64 18.24 0.49
N ILE A 323 -4.63 19.02 1.56
CA ILE A 323 -4.40 18.50 2.91
C ILE A 323 -5.38 19.10 3.90
N ALA A 324 -5.75 18.31 4.90
CA ALA A 324 -6.60 18.74 5.99
C ALA A 324 -5.79 19.06 7.25
N THR A 325 -6.12 20.20 7.84
CA THR A 325 -5.56 20.69 9.10
C THR A 325 -6.68 20.91 10.11
N LEU A 326 -6.42 20.64 11.39
CA LEU A 326 -7.36 20.87 12.48
C LEU A 326 -6.73 21.80 13.52
N PRO A 327 -7.01 23.11 13.47
CA PRO A 327 -6.46 24.08 14.42
C PRO A 327 -6.78 23.74 15.89
N ALA A 328 -5.81 23.95 16.79
CA ALA A 328 -5.95 23.62 18.21
C ALA A 328 -6.74 24.67 19.01
N ASP A 329 -6.79 25.92 18.54
CA ASP A 329 -7.45 27.05 19.21
C ASP A 329 -8.70 27.50 18.47
N GLU A 330 -9.81 27.52 19.21
CA GLU A 330 -11.10 28.17 18.95
C GLU A 330 -11.83 27.81 17.64
N ALA A 331 -12.84 26.94 17.81
CA ALA A 331 -13.69 26.28 16.81
C ALA A 331 -13.05 25.03 16.18
N LEU A 332 -13.76 23.89 16.26
CA LEU A 332 -13.38 22.58 15.69
C LEU A 332 -13.42 22.59 14.15
N ASP A 333 -12.94 23.68 13.54
CA ASP A 333 -13.13 23.95 12.13
C ASP A 333 -12.00 23.29 11.34
N LEU A 334 -12.29 22.08 10.86
CA LEU A 334 -11.47 21.40 9.87
C LEU A 334 -11.20 22.36 8.71
N SER A 335 -9.94 22.56 8.36
CA SER A 335 -9.56 23.43 7.26
C SER A 335 -8.92 22.62 6.14
N LEU A 336 -9.33 22.87 4.90
CA LEU A 336 -8.72 22.27 3.71
C LEU A 336 -7.78 23.29 3.07
N THR A 337 -6.54 22.89 2.82
CA THR A 337 -5.51 23.73 2.20
C THR A 337 -5.07 23.14 0.87
N LEU A 338 -5.13 23.94 -0.19
CA LEU A 338 -4.64 23.60 -1.53
C LEU A 338 -3.14 23.93 -1.62
N ILE A 339 -2.36 23.04 -2.19
CA ILE A 339 -0.90 23.14 -2.29
C ILE A 339 -0.46 22.79 -3.71
N SER A 340 0.39 23.62 -4.30
CA SER A 340 1.02 23.33 -5.60
C SER A 340 1.85 22.05 -5.51
N GLY A 341 1.58 21.08 -6.36
CA GLY A 341 2.38 19.85 -6.38
C GLY A 341 3.80 20.08 -6.87
N LEU A 342 4.03 21.11 -7.69
CA LEU A 342 5.33 21.47 -8.24
C LEU A 342 6.19 22.28 -7.27
N SER A 343 5.61 23.31 -6.64
CA SER A 343 6.37 24.30 -5.85
C SER A 343 6.17 24.18 -4.33
N GLY A 344 5.14 23.47 -3.88
CA GLY A 344 4.72 23.47 -2.48
C GLY A 344 4.03 24.76 -2.02
N ALA A 345 3.82 25.74 -2.91
CA ALA A 345 3.14 26.98 -2.57
C ALA A 345 1.66 26.74 -2.25
N THR A 346 1.13 27.40 -1.21
CA THR A 346 -0.29 27.35 -0.88
C THR A 346 -1.10 28.08 -1.95
N LEU A 347 -2.10 27.40 -2.52
CA LEU A 347 -2.98 27.96 -3.56
C LEU A 347 -4.17 28.66 -2.89
N GLY A 348 -3.97 29.92 -2.53
CA GLY A 348 -4.97 30.72 -1.82
C GLY A 348 -4.91 30.55 -0.30
N HIS A 349 -6.03 30.79 0.38
CA HIS A 349 -6.14 30.67 1.83
C HIS A 349 -6.78 29.33 2.25
N PRO A 350 -6.47 28.80 3.45
CA PRO A 350 -7.15 27.63 3.99
C PRO A 350 -8.67 27.85 4.06
N VAL A 351 -9.44 26.85 3.64
CA VAL A 351 -10.91 26.91 3.63
C VAL A 351 -11.43 26.21 4.89
N PRO A 352 -12.01 26.95 5.87
CA PRO A 352 -12.52 26.37 7.10
C PRO A 352 -13.90 25.73 6.90
N PHE A 353 -14.16 24.68 7.68
CA PHE A 353 -15.39 23.92 7.69
C PHE A 353 -15.84 23.61 9.11
N ASN A 354 -17.02 24.09 9.47
CA ASN A 354 -17.66 23.79 10.75
C ASN A 354 -18.24 22.38 10.72
N VAL A 355 -17.37 21.38 10.92
CA VAL A 355 -17.77 19.98 10.95
C VAL A 355 -18.46 19.69 12.28
N THR A 356 -19.76 19.46 12.22
CA THR A 356 -20.62 19.29 13.42
C THR A 356 -20.48 17.94 14.13
N GLY A 357 -19.69 17.01 13.59
CA GLY A 357 -19.56 15.66 14.13
C GLY A 357 -18.38 15.50 15.09
N GLN A 358 -18.47 14.51 15.98
CA GLN A 358 -17.39 14.09 16.87
C GLN A 358 -16.86 12.75 16.39
N GLY A 359 -15.54 12.56 16.40
CA GLY A 359 -14.90 11.30 16.03
C GLY A 359 -13.54 11.48 15.36
N LYS A 360 -12.99 10.38 14.84
CA LYS A 360 -11.77 10.38 14.03
C LYS A 360 -12.01 11.14 12.72
N LEU A 361 -10.99 11.83 12.22
CA LEU A 361 -11.01 12.43 10.89
C LEU A 361 -11.11 11.33 9.82
N ILE A 362 -12.14 11.43 9.00
CA ILE A 362 -12.35 10.64 7.79
C ILE A 362 -11.99 11.51 6.59
N GLY A 363 -11.16 10.98 5.69
CA GLY A 363 -10.66 11.71 4.54
C GLY A 363 -9.60 12.77 4.88
N PRO A 364 -9.35 13.74 3.98
CA PRO A 364 -10.06 13.95 2.73
C PRO A 364 -9.83 12.83 1.71
N LEU A 365 -10.82 12.56 0.87
CA LEU A 365 -10.73 11.64 -0.28
C LEU A 365 -11.23 12.36 -1.53
N LEU A 366 -10.53 12.24 -2.64
CA LEU A 366 -11.01 12.73 -3.94
C LEU A 366 -11.98 11.71 -4.55
N HIS A 367 -13.12 12.19 -5.03
CA HIS A 367 -14.05 11.44 -5.86
C HIS A 367 -14.24 12.14 -7.20
N GLU A 368 -14.19 11.38 -8.29
CA GLU A 368 -14.56 11.83 -9.62
C GLU A 368 -15.85 11.13 -10.05
N THR A 369 -16.87 11.92 -10.38
CA THR A 369 -18.15 11.35 -10.84
C THR A 369 -18.07 10.87 -12.29
N GLN A 370 -19.11 10.17 -12.75
CA GLN A 370 -19.24 9.73 -14.15
C GLN A 370 -19.24 10.90 -15.16
N GLN A 371 -19.59 12.10 -14.72
CA GLN A 371 -19.56 13.32 -15.54
C GLN A 371 -18.18 14.01 -15.56
N GLY A 372 -17.19 13.46 -14.84
CA GLY A 372 -15.87 14.05 -14.67
C GLY A 372 -15.88 15.27 -13.76
N ALA A 373 -16.81 15.34 -12.80
CA ALA A 373 -16.84 16.38 -11.77
C ALA A 373 -16.13 15.89 -10.50
N TYR A 374 -15.39 16.76 -9.83
CA TYR A 374 -14.58 16.41 -8.67
C TYR A 374 -15.23 16.86 -7.36
N TYR A 375 -15.28 15.93 -6.39
CA TYR A 375 -15.78 16.15 -5.04
C TYR A 375 -14.77 15.66 -4.02
N ILE A 376 -14.66 16.35 -2.88
CA ILE A 376 -13.83 15.95 -1.74
C ILE A 376 -14.74 15.42 -0.65
N LEU A 377 -14.55 14.17 -0.25
CA LEU A 377 -15.25 13.53 0.86
C LEU A 377 -14.43 13.67 2.14
N PHE A 378 -15.04 14.14 3.22
CA PHE A 378 -14.37 14.33 4.50
C PHE A 378 -15.36 14.42 5.67
N GLY A 379 -14.87 14.30 6.91
CA GLY A 379 -15.62 14.70 8.10
C GLY A 379 -15.14 14.05 9.39
N LEU A 380 -15.78 14.39 10.51
CA LEU A 380 -15.47 13.88 11.85
C LEU A 380 -16.68 13.08 12.35
N GLY A 381 -16.62 11.76 12.32
CA GLY A 381 -17.73 10.87 12.67
C GLY A 381 -18.91 10.85 11.67
N ASN A 382 -19.28 11.98 11.07
CA ASN A 382 -20.15 12.05 9.88
C ASN A 382 -19.30 12.29 8.64
N VAL A 383 -19.79 11.89 7.46
CA VAL A 383 -19.09 12.09 6.20
C VAL A 383 -19.91 13.01 5.30
N GLU A 384 -19.26 14.06 4.83
CA GLU A 384 -19.80 15.06 3.93
C GLU A 384 -18.93 15.16 2.68
N ALA A 385 -19.46 15.75 1.62
CA ALA A 385 -18.72 16.03 0.41
C ALA A 385 -18.93 17.49 -0.04
N ILE A 386 -17.89 18.08 -0.61
CA ILE A 386 -17.92 19.40 -1.24
C ILE A 386 -17.31 19.32 -2.64
N SER A 387 -17.81 20.11 -3.58
CA SER A 387 -17.17 20.19 -4.91
C SER A 387 -15.77 20.80 -4.79
N LEU A 388 -14.79 20.21 -5.47
CA LEU A 388 -13.44 20.77 -5.56
C LEU A 388 -13.44 22.18 -6.16
N ARG A 389 -14.36 22.45 -7.09
CA ARG A 389 -14.63 23.79 -7.62
C ARG A 389 -14.95 24.79 -6.52
N ASP A 390 -15.83 24.41 -5.59
CA ASP A 390 -16.26 25.28 -4.50
C ASP A 390 -15.13 25.51 -3.49
N VAL A 391 -14.29 24.51 -3.24
CA VAL A 391 -13.06 24.66 -2.44
C VAL A 391 -12.10 25.63 -3.11
N TYR A 392 -11.83 25.47 -4.41
CA TYR A 392 -10.94 26.35 -5.17
C TYR A 392 -11.44 27.80 -5.18
N MET A 393 -12.72 28.03 -5.45
CA MET A 393 -13.30 29.38 -5.44
C MET A 393 -13.23 30.01 -4.04
N LYS A 394 -13.52 29.24 -2.99
CA LYS A 394 -13.39 29.72 -1.61
C LYS A 394 -11.95 30.05 -1.26
N ALA A 395 -10.98 29.24 -1.68
CA ALA A 395 -9.56 29.45 -1.38
C ALA A 395 -8.94 30.61 -2.16
N THR A 396 -9.32 30.82 -3.42
CA THR A 396 -8.63 31.76 -4.32
C THR A 396 -9.42 33.02 -4.65
N GLY A 397 -10.75 33.00 -4.45
CA GLY A 397 -11.66 34.03 -4.96
C GLY A 397 -11.80 34.05 -6.48
N LYS A 398 -11.25 33.04 -7.19
CA LYS A 398 -11.22 32.97 -8.65
C LYS A 398 -11.99 31.76 -9.16
N MET A 399 -12.47 31.85 -10.40
CA MET A 399 -12.99 30.70 -11.12
C MET A 399 -11.84 29.77 -11.54
N PRO A 400 -12.05 28.44 -11.54
CA PRO A 400 -11.03 27.49 -12.02
C PRO A 400 -10.64 27.78 -13.48
N LEU A 401 -9.36 27.65 -13.80
CA LEU A 401 -8.83 27.90 -15.15
C LEU A 401 -9.36 26.90 -16.17
N THR A 402 -9.51 25.63 -15.80
CA THR A 402 -9.90 24.58 -16.74
C THR A 402 -11.40 24.28 -16.71
N GLN A 403 -11.96 23.98 -17.87
CA GLN A 403 -13.37 23.61 -18.00
C GLN A 403 -13.69 22.31 -17.24
N ALA A 404 -12.72 21.40 -17.15
CA ALA A 404 -12.85 20.15 -16.39
C ALA A 404 -13.11 20.40 -14.89
N LEU A 405 -12.34 21.30 -14.26
CA LEU A 405 -12.53 21.69 -12.86
C LEU A 405 -13.82 22.46 -12.62
N SER A 406 -14.38 23.08 -13.65
CA SER A 406 -15.64 23.81 -13.57
C SER A 406 -16.89 22.92 -13.64
N ARG A 407 -16.74 21.63 -13.97
CA ARG A 407 -17.87 20.70 -14.10
C ARG A 407 -18.58 20.46 -12.77
N ARG A 408 -19.88 20.24 -12.85
CA ARG A 408 -20.72 19.76 -11.73
C ARG A 408 -21.55 18.59 -12.22
N ASP A 409 -21.85 17.67 -11.32
CA ASP A 409 -22.71 16.53 -11.60
C ASP A 409 -24.12 16.81 -11.07
N PRO A 410 -25.14 16.98 -11.92
CA PRO A 410 -26.51 17.26 -11.48
C PRO A 410 -27.08 16.23 -10.52
N GLY A 411 -26.67 14.95 -10.65
CA GLY A 411 -27.11 13.88 -9.76
C GLY A 411 -26.57 14.04 -8.34
N TRP A 412 -25.30 14.44 -8.21
CA TRP A 412 -24.69 14.75 -6.92
C TRP A 412 -25.20 16.06 -6.33
N GLU A 413 -25.34 17.10 -7.16
CA GLU A 413 -25.84 18.40 -6.72
C GLU A 413 -27.29 18.30 -6.20
N ALA A 414 -28.11 17.39 -6.75
CA ALA A 414 -29.47 17.13 -6.27
C ALA A 414 -29.53 16.51 -4.86
N LEU A 415 -28.42 15.94 -4.34
CA LEU A 415 -28.34 15.38 -2.99
C LEU A 415 -28.13 16.44 -1.90
N LYS A 416 -27.92 17.70 -2.29
CA LYS A 416 -27.86 18.83 -1.36
C LYS A 416 -29.22 19.04 -0.72
N LYS A 417 -29.25 19.17 0.62
CA LYS A 417 -30.52 19.35 1.38
C LYS A 417 -31.23 20.65 1.01
N THR A 418 -30.47 21.69 0.71
CA THR A 418 -31.01 22.98 0.27
C THR A 418 -30.15 23.51 -0.87
N ASN A 419 -30.74 24.29 -1.78
CA ASN A 419 -30.00 24.91 -2.89
C ASN A 419 -28.88 25.84 -2.40
N SER A 420 -28.90 26.24 -1.12
CA SER A 420 -27.88 27.08 -0.48
C SER A 420 -26.80 26.28 0.25
N SER A 421 -26.95 24.97 0.48
CA SER A 421 -25.93 24.17 1.16
C SER A 421 -24.79 23.84 0.20
N SER A 422 -23.55 24.19 0.57
CA SER A 422 -22.36 23.77 -0.21
C SER A 422 -22.07 22.27 -0.09
N PHE A 423 -22.65 21.58 0.90
CA PHE A 423 -22.30 20.21 1.26
C PHE A 423 -23.35 19.19 0.80
N ILE A 424 -22.85 18.04 0.40
CA ILE A 424 -23.61 16.82 0.16
C ILE A 424 -23.36 15.91 1.36
N HIS A 425 -24.41 15.38 1.98
CA HIS A 425 -24.25 14.46 3.09
C HIS A 425 -24.09 13.04 2.56
N ILE A 426 -22.91 12.44 2.78
CA ILE A 426 -22.62 11.07 2.37
C ILE A 426 -23.12 10.08 3.42
N TYR A 427 -22.80 10.37 4.69
CA TYR A 427 -23.26 9.60 5.83
C TYR A 427 -23.58 10.52 7.00
N ARG A 428 -24.78 10.33 7.56
CA ARG A 428 -25.23 11.02 8.77
C ARG A 428 -25.96 10.04 9.69
N GLY A 429 -25.17 9.31 10.46
CA GLY A 429 -25.66 8.33 11.42
C GLY A 429 -25.69 8.86 12.86
N SER A 430 -26.32 8.10 13.75
CA SER A 430 -26.14 8.25 15.20
C SER A 430 -24.79 7.69 15.68
N GLU A 431 -24.11 6.95 14.81
CA GLU A 431 -22.91 6.18 15.07
C GLU A 431 -21.75 6.83 14.31
N PRO A 432 -20.61 7.13 14.95
CA PRO A 432 -19.47 7.70 14.25
C PRO A 432 -18.90 6.68 13.26
N VAL A 433 -18.51 7.19 12.10
CA VAL A 433 -17.74 6.44 11.10
C VAL A 433 -16.32 6.24 11.63
N GLU A 434 -15.88 4.98 11.61
CA GLU A 434 -14.53 4.56 12.01
C GLU A 434 -13.61 4.44 10.80
N PHE A 435 -14.14 3.92 9.68
CA PHE A 435 -13.43 3.76 8.42
C PHE A 435 -14.32 4.09 7.22
N LEU A 436 -13.74 4.76 6.24
CA LEU A 436 -14.27 4.93 4.89
C LEU A 436 -13.12 4.68 3.92
N LEU A 437 -13.24 3.67 3.07
CA LEU A 437 -12.19 3.32 2.11
C LEU A 437 -12.76 3.08 0.69
N PRO A 438 -12.07 3.55 -0.35
CA PRO A 438 -12.23 3.08 -1.73
C PRO A 438 -12.16 1.56 -1.85
N LEU A 439 -13.15 0.96 -2.54
CA LEU A 439 -13.14 -0.44 -2.93
C LEU A 439 -12.26 -0.65 -4.16
N VAL A 440 -10.94 -0.62 -3.92
CA VAL A 440 -9.93 -0.91 -4.94
C VAL A 440 -9.05 -2.03 -4.44
N ALA A 441 -8.73 -2.98 -5.34
CA ALA A 441 -7.83 -4.08 -5.04
C ALA A 441 -6.49 -3.51 -4.55
N GLY A 442 -6.05 -3.90 -3.36
CA GLY A 442 -4.76 -3.45 -2.83
C GLY A 442 -4.73 -2.07 -2.19
N PHE A 443 -5.87 -1.37 -2.05
CA PHE A 443 -5.91 -0.02 -1.49
C PHE A 443 -5.19 0.11 -0.13
N GLY A 444 -5.28 -0.90 0.74
CA GLY A 444 -4.55 -0.92 2.02
C GLY A 444 -3.03 -1.13 1.89
N ASN A 445 -2.56 -1.78 0.83
CA ASN A 445 -1.13 -1.97 0.56
C ASN A 445 -0.49 -0.74 -0.13
N SER A 446 -1.29 0.10 -0.78
CA SER A 446 -0.86 1.21 -1.66
C SER A 446 -1.39 2.58 -1.24
N HIS A 447 -1.92 2.74 -0.02
CA HIS A 447 -2.56 3.99 0.45
C HIS A 447 -1.64 5.22 0.38
N ASN A 448 -0.34 4.99 0.29
CA ASN A 448 0.66 6.04 0.26
C ASN A 448 1.14 6.39 -1.17
N SER A 449 0.37 6.01 -2.20
CA SER A 449 0.69 6.38 -3.59
C SER A 449 0.05 7.71 -4.00
N LEU A 450 0.87 8.60 -4.58
CA LEU A 450 0.52 9.84 -5.24
C LEU A 450 0.67 9.73 -6.77
N ASP A 451 0.60 8.51 -7.31
CA ASP A 451 0.59 8.31 -8.74
C ASP A 451 -0.82 8.52 -9.34
N PRO A 452 -0.95 9.14 -10.53
CA PRO A 452 -2.25 9.42 -11.12
C PRO A 452 -3.10 8.17 -11.42
N VAL A 453 -2.48 7.02 -11.70
CA VAL A 453 -3.20 5.79 -12.11
C VAL A 453 -3.88 5.16 -10.89
N SER A 454 -3.16 4.99 -9.78
CA SER A 454 -3.72 4.47 -8.53
C SER A 454 -4.80 5.42 -7.99
N ASN A 455 -4.56 6.73 -8.06
CA ASN A 455 -5.55 7.72 -7.64
C ASN A 455 -6.84 7.66 -8.48
N LEU A 456 -6.73 7.47 -9.80
CA LEU A 456 -7.90 7.36 -10.68
C LEU A 456 -8.80 6.17 -10.33
N ASN A 457 -8.20 5.03 -10.00
CA ASN A 457 -8.97 3.84 -9.57
C ASN A 457 -9.70 4.13 -8.26
N SER A 458 -9.04 4.77 -7.30
CA SER A 458 -9.62 5.09 -5.99
C SER A 458 -10.67 6.19 -6.02
N SER A 459 -10.54 7.17 -6.91
CA SER A 459 -11.48 8.28 -7.03
C SER A 459 -12.77 7.89 -7.73
N ARG A 460 -12.76 6.78 -8.47
CA ARG A 460 -13.91 6.24 -9.23
C ARG A 460 -14.38 4.89 -8.71
N SER A 461 -14.16 4.58 -7.43
CA SER A 461 -14.61 3.33 -6.82
C SER A 461 -15.84 3.55 -5.93
N ASP A 462 -16.59 2.48 -5.71
CA ASP A 462 -17.51 2.39 -4.57
C ASP A 462 -16.73 2.45 -3.24
N TRP A 463 -17.43 2.60 -2.12
CA TRP A 463 -16.80 2.75 -0.81
C TRP A 463 -17.29 1.73 0.21
N ALA A 464 -16.37 1.16 0.98
CA ALA A 464 -16.71 0.45 2.21
C ALA A 464 -16.71 1.45 3.38
N LEU A 465 -17.81 1.43 4.14
CA LEU A 465 -18.06 2.26 5.30
C LEU A 465 -18.20 1.36 6.54
N VAL A 466 -17.43 1.64 7.59
CA VAL A 466 -17.56 1.03 8.91
C VAL A 466 -18.00 2.08 9.91
N SER A 467 -19.13 1.85 10.59
CA SER A 467 -19.61 2.71 11.68
C SER A 467 -19.79 1.91 12.98
N GLY A 468 -19.36 2.49 14.11
CA GLY A 468 -19.41 1.85 15.43
C GLY A 468 -20.63 2.26 16.25
N LYS A 469 -21.31 1.29 16.87
CA LYS A 469 -22.45 1.48 17.76
C LYS A 469 -22.09 1.24 19.23
N LEU A 470 -22.44 2.21 20.09
CA LEU A 470 -22.73 1.94 21.50
C LEU A 470 -24.19 1.45 21.60
N SER A 471 -24.45 0.16 21.89
CA SER A 471 -25.83 -0.26 22.13
C SER A 471 -26.32 0.25 23.50
N GLY A 472 -27.55 0.77 23.54
CA GLY A 472 -28.05 1.62 24.61
C GLY A 472 -28.14 0.97 26.01
N LYS A 473 -27.87 1.82 27.01
CA LYS A 473 -28.21 1.88 28.46
C LYS A 473 -28.49 0.65 29.34
N LEU A 474 -28.60 -0.59 28.85
CA LEU A 474 -28.77 -1.75 29.75
C LEU A 474 -27.97 -3.01 29.36
N SER A 475 -27.22 -3.01 28.24
CA SER A 475 -26.43 -4.20 27.86
C SER A 475 -24.97 -3.95 27.41
N GLY A 476 -24.51 -2.70 27.31
CA GLY A 476 -23.08 -2.39 27.08
C GLY A 476 -22.42 -3.00 25.84
N LYS A 477 -23.16 -3.68 24.94
CA LYS A 477 -22.55 -4.40 23.83
C LYS A 477 -22.22 -3.42 22.70
N LEU A 478 -20.93 -3.21 22.43
CA LEU A 478 -20.48 -2.50 21.23
C LEU A 478 -20.68 -3.38 19.99
N SER A 479 -21.05 -2.79 18.86
CA SER A 479 -21.17 -3.49 17.57
C SER A 479 -20.78 -2.57 16.42
N SER A 480 -20.13 -3.08 15.38
CA SER A 480 -19.85 -2.31 14.15
C SER A 480 -20.78 -2.72 13.02
N LYS A 481 -21.08 -1.76 12.14
CA LYS A 481 -21.79 -2.00 10.87
C LYS A 481 -20.85 -1.76 9.72
N LEU A 482 -20.65 -2.77 8.88
CA LEU A 482 -19.98 -2.65 7.59
C LEU A 482 -21.04 -2.46 6.51
N SER A 483 -20.84 -1.52 5.60
CA SER A 483 -21.75 -1.24 4.48
C SER A 483 -20.96 -0.86 3.23
N VAL A 484 -21.50 -1.18 2.05
CA VAL A 484 -20.97 -0.67 0.79
C VAL A 484 -21.88 0.45 0.27
N LEU A 485 -21.26 1.57 -0.09
CA LEU A 485 -21.89 2.74 -0.67
C LEU A 485 -21.48 2.85 -2.14
N ARG A 486 -22.46 2.93 -3.03
CA ARG A 486 -22.21 3.10 -4.46
C ARG A 486 -21.74 4.51 -4.77
N GLN A 487 -20.70 4.64 -5.59
CA GLN A 487 -20.15 5.93 -5.98
C GLN A 487 -21.13 6.81 -6.76
N LYS A 488 -22.00 6.18 -7.56
CA LYS A 488 -22.85 6.89 -8.53
C LYS A 488 -23.93 7.73 -7.85
N ASP A 489 -24.58 7.18 -6.84
CA ASP A 489 -25.76 7.75 -6.20
C ASP A 489 -25.72 7.70 -4.67
N ILE A 490 -24.60 7.28 -4.09
CA ILE A 490 -24.36 7.19 -2.63
C ILE A 490 -25.33 6.22 -1.94
N LYS A 491 -26.06 5.40 -2.71
CA LYS A 491 -26.97 4.41 -2.14
C LYS A 491 -26.18 3.32 -1.45
N LYS A 492 -26.71 2.92 -0.31
CA LYS A 492 -26.23 1.75 0.43
C LYS A 492 -26.72 0.48 -0.25
N GLU A 493 -25.81 -0.41 -0.63
CA GLU A 493 -26.15 -1.67 -1.29
C GLU A 493 -26.54 -2.75 -0.29
N TRP A 494 -25.70 -2.94 0.74
CA TRP A 494 -25.95 -3.92 1.79
C TRP A 494 -25.36 -3.47 3.13
N THR A 495 -25.69 -4.19 4.21
CA THR A 495 -25.13 -3.98 5.54
C THR A 495 -24.86 -5.30 6.22
N PHE A 496 -23.65 -5.45 6.75
CA PHE A 496 -23.23 -6.56 7.58
C PHE A 496 -22.98 -6.06 9.01
N ASN A 497 -23.58 -6.75 9.99
CA ASN A 497 -23.40 -6.40 11.41
C ASN A 497 -22.36 -7.34 12.03
N SER A 498 -21.42 -6.77 12.77
CA SER A 498 -20.33 -7.50 13.42
C SER A 498 -20.15 -7.00 14.86
N ASP A 499 -19.46 -7.78 15.67
CA ASP A 499 -18.78 -7.25 16.86
C ASP A 499 -17.73 -6.18 16.43
N PRO A 500 -17.20 -5.38 17.37
CA PRO A 500 -16.41 -4.18 17.05
C PRO A 500 -15.23 -4.46 16.13
N ILE A 501 -15.23 -3.81 14.97
CA ILE A 501 -14.16 -3.95 13.97
C ILE A 501 -13.05 -3.00 14.35
N HIS A 502 -11.87 -3.53 14.64
CA HIS A 502 -10.74 -2.75 15.15
C HIS A 502 -9.69 -2.41 14.09
N SER A 503 -9.75 -3.05 12.92
CA SER A 503 -8.82 -2.86 11.82
C SER A 503 -9.54 -2.40 10.56
N GLN A 504 -8.81 -1.72 9.68
CA GLN A 504 -9.32 -1.35 8.37
C GLN A 504 -9.67 -2.62 7.57
N PRO A 505 -10.88 -2.70 6.96
CA PRO A 505 -11.22 -3.79 6.06
C PRO A 505 -10.23 -3.90 4.89
N ALA A 506 -9.82 -5.13 4.57
CA ALA A 506 -8.90 -5.40 3.46
C ALA A 506 -9.68 -5.92 2.23
N PRO A 507 -9.78 -5.14 1.14
CA PRO A 507 -10.49 -5.56 -0.07
C PRO A 507 -9.67 -6.55 -0.91
N GLY A 508 -10.29 -7.65 -1.35
CA GLY A 508 -9.67 -8.64 -2.25
C GLY A 508 -10.69 -9.62 -2.84
N TYR A 509 -10.33 -10.29 -3.93
CA TYR A 509 -11.20 -11.26 -4.61
C TYR A 509 -11.16 -12.61 -3.89
N PHE A 510 -12.13 -12.92 -3.02
CA PHE A 510 -12.17 -14.22 -2.37
C PHE A 510 -12.85 -15.26 -3.26
N ASN A 511 -13.98 -14.90 -3.89
CA ASN A 511 -14.68 -15.81 -4.80
C ASN A 511 -14.32 -15.50 -6.28
N SER A 512 -15.16 -15.90 -7.25
CA SER A 512 -14.93 -15.67 -8.69
C SER A 512 -16.03 -14.83 -9.35
N ASP A 513 -16.74 -13.99 -8.58
CA ASP A 513 -17.80 -13.12 -9.11
C ASP A 513 -17.28 -11.80 -9.73
N GLY A 514 -16.00 -11.49 -9.51
CA GLY A 514 -15.38 -10.27 -10.04
C GLY A 514 -15.64 -9.01 -9.21
N VAL A 515 -16.24 -9.15 -8.03
CA VAL A 515 -16.45 -8.10 -7.03
C VAL A 515 -15.43 -8.25 -5.89
N LEU A 516 -15.00 -7.14 -5.31
CA LEU A 516 -14.06 -7.16 -4.19
C LEU A 516 -14.78 -7.54 -2.89
N ASP A 517 -14.35 -8.62 -2.27
CA ASP A 517 -14.78 -9.05 -0.95
C ASP A 517 -13.96 -8.35 0.14
N LEU A 518 -14.49 -8.33 1.36
CA LEU A 518 -13.90 -7.59 2.48
C LEU A 518 -13.47 -8.54 3.60
N PHE A 519 -12.17 -8.60 3.84
CA PHE A 519 -11.64 -9.27 5.02
C PHE A 519 -11.66 -8.30 6.21
N ILE A 520 -12.25 -8.73 7.32
CA ILE A 520 -12.32 -7.95 8.56
C ILE A 520 -11.95 -8.82 9.76
N THR A 521 -11.49 -8.16 10.82
CA THR A 521 -11.21 -8.81 12.10
C THR A 521 -11.89 -8.06 13.23
N HIS A 522 -12.53 -8.79 14.14
CA HIS A 522 -12.99 -8.25 15.41
C HIS A 522 -12.42 -9.11 16.55
N ALA A 523 -12.36 -8.54 17.76
CA ALA A 523 -11.94 -9.27 18.94
C ALA A 523 -12.94 -9.07 20.08
N THR A 524 -13.42 -10.17 20.65
CA THR A 524 -14.35 -10.16 21.80
C THR A 524 -13.96 -11.26 22.79
N ASN A 525 -13.99 -10.93 24.08
CA ASN A 525 -13.74 -11.87 25.19
C ASN A 525 -12.47 -12.74 24.99
N GLY A 526 -11.36 -12.13 24.58
CA GLY A 526 -10.09 -12.85 24.36
C GLY A 526 -10.06 -13.74 23.11
N THR A 527 -11.11 -13.73 22.29
CA THR A 527 -11.18 -14.41 20.99
C THR A 527 -11.11 -13.39 19.86
N MET A 528 -10.23 -13.63 18.89
CA MET A 528 -10.20 -12.89 17.63
C MET A 528 -10.94 -13.70 16.57
N THR A 529 -11.89 -13.06 15.89
CA THR A 529 -12.59 -13.65 14.74
C THR A 529 -12.13 -12.98 13.46
N ALA A 530 -11.63 -13.78 12.52
CA ALA A 530 -11.37 -13.33 11.17
C ALA A 530 -12.54 -13.72 10.27
N LEU A 531 -12.98 -12.80 9.41
CA LEU A 531 -14.16 -12.96 8.55
C LEU A 531 -13.85 -12.49 7.13
N VAL A 532 -14.47 -13.12 6.14
CA VAL A 532 -14.58 -12.60 4.78
C VAL A 532 -16.05 -12.38 4.46
N VAL A 533 -16.40 -11.14 4.12
CA VAL A 533 -17.75 -10.71 3.76
C VAL A 533 -17.81 -10.47 2.25
N ASP A 534 -18.83 -11.03 1.62
CA ASP A 534 -19.12 -10.94 0.19
C ASP A 534 -19.35 -9.47 -0.23
N GLY A 535 -18.60 -9.02 -1.23
CA GLY A 535 -18.67 -7.66 -1.76
C GLY A 535 -19.99 -7.32 -2.47
N ASP A 536 -20.65 -8.30 -3.07
CA ASP A 536 -21.87 -8.12 -3.88
C ASP A 536 -23.13 -8.02 -3.01
N ASN A 537 -23.21 -8.84 -1.97
CA ASN A 537 -24.45 -9.02 -1.21
C ASN A 537 -24.30 -8.96 0.32
N GLY A 538 -23.07 -8.80 0.83
CA GLY A 538 -22.80 -8.65 2.26
C GLY A 538 -22.96 -9.94 3.07
N ARG A 539 -23.00 -11.11 2.44
CA ARG A 539 -23.07 -12.41 3.14
C ARG A 539 -21.70 -12.84 3.65
N LEU A 540 -21.70 -13.65 4.70
CA LEU A 540 -20.47 -14.24 5.22
C LEU A 540 -19.99 -15.37 4.29
N LEU A 541 -18.79 -15.23 3.73
CA LEU A 541 -18.14 -16.25 2.89
C LEU A 541 -17.23 -17.18 3.71
N TRP A 542 -16.55 -16.64 4.71
CA TRP A 542 -15.57 -17.39 5.51
C TRP A 542 -15.44 -16.82 6.92
N SER A 543 -15.18 -17.69 7.90
CA SER A 543 -14.93 -17.32 9.29
C SER A 543 -14.01 -18.31 9.99
N ALA A 544 -13.11 -17.80 10.84
CA ALA A 544 -12.32 -18.61 11.76
C ALA A 544 -12.01 -17.86 13.07
N ASN A 545 -11.90 -18.61 14.15
CA ASN A 545 -11.63 -18.09 15.49
C ASN A 545 -10.20 -18.39 15.92
N PHE A 546 -9.58 -17.44 16.59
CA PHE A 546 -8.22 -17.50 17.09
C PHE A 546 -8.17 -16.98 18.51
N VAL A 547 -7.18 -17.43 19.28
CA VAL A 547 -6.84 -16.76 20.53
C VAL A 547 -6.43 -15.32 20.20
N CYS A 548 -6.96 -14.33 20.93
CA CYS A 548 -6.70 -12.94 20.62
C CYS A 548 -5.20 -12.63 20.77
N PRO A 549 -4.53 -12.13 19.73
CA PRO A 549 -3.08 -11.83 19.76
C PRO A 549 -2.72 -10.58 20.58
N ARG A 550 -3.75 -9.88 21.11
CA ARG A 550 -3.63 -8.58 21.80
C ARG A 550 -2.82 -7.56 20.97
N LEU A 551 -2.93 -7.69 19.66
CA LEU A 551 -2.30 -6.83 18.67
C LEU A 551 -3.23 -6.75 17.47
N VAL A 552 -3.47 -5.54 16.99
CA VAL A 552 -4.28 -5.32 15.79
C VAL A 552 -3.34 -4.82 14.70
N LEU A 553 -3.04 -5.68 13.74
CA LEU A 553 -2.34 -5.31 12.51
C LEU A 553 -3.30 -5.35 11.33
N GLU A 554 -3.04 -4.48 10.37
CA GLU A 554 -3.79 -4.44 9.14
C GLU A 554 -3.59 -5.73 8.34
N THR A 555 -4.68 -6.23 7.77
CA THR A 555 -4.63 -7.38 6.87
C THR A 555 -4.22 -6.92 5.47
N SER A 556 -3.40 -7.71 4.81
CA SER A 556 -3.02 -7.46 3.42
C SER A 556 -3.69 -8.47 2.49
N ALA A 557 -4.38 -7.99 1.46
CA ALA A 557 -4.87 -8.83 0.36
C ALA A 557 -3.88 -8.74 -0.82
N ILE A 558 -3.52 -9.87 -1.42
CA ILE A 558 -2.58 -9.94 -2.55
C ILE A 558 -3.20 -10.71 -3.70
N SER A 559 -3.26 -10.08 -4.87
CA SER A 559 -3.75 -10.73 -6.08
C SER A 559 -2.81 -11.85 -6.53
N THR A 560 -3.39 -13.01 -6.81
CA THR A 560 -2.67 -14.14 -7.38
C THR A 560 -2.94 -14.24 -8.89
N SER A 561 -2.11 -15.02 -9.58
CA SER A 561 -2.27 -15.30 -11.01
C SER A 561 -3.56 -16.05 -11.36
N THR A 562 -4.25 -16.64 -10.38
CA THR A 562 -5.52 -17.35 -10.59
C THR A 562 -6.72 -16.41 -10.68
N GLY A 563 -6.53 -15.12 -10.40
CA GLY A 563 -7.60 -14.11 -10.32
C GLY A 563 -8.12 -13.90 -8.91
N GLN A 564 -7.89 -14.85 -8.00
CA GLN A 564 -8.25 -14.73 -6.57
C GLN A 564 -7.16 -14.01 -5.78
N SER A 565 -7.54 -13.40 -4.66
CA SER A 565 -6.64 -12.79 -3.68
C SER A 565 -6.32 -13.77 -2.55
N ALA A 566 -5.04 -13.84 -2.19
CA ALA A 566 -4.59 -14.41 -0.93
C ALA A 566 -4.62 -13.34 0.16
N PHE A 567 -4.98 -13.71 1.38
CA PHE A 567 -5.06 -12.80 2.53
C PHE A 567 -3.98 -13.15 3.55
N LEU A 568 -3.22 -12.14 3.97
CA LEU A 568 -2.18 -12.22 4.98
C LEU A 568 -2.63 -11.48 6.23
N PHE A 569 -2.72 -12.20 7.35
CA PHE A 569 -3.16 -11.61 8.62
C PHE A 569 -2.41 -12.24 9.80
N TRP A 570 -2.25 -11.44 10.85
CA TRP A 570 -1.65 -11.88 12.10
C TRP A 570 -2.72 -12.39 13.06
N ALA A 571 -2.51 -13.56 13.64
CA ALA A 571 -3.34 -14.12 14.70
C ALA A 571 -2.50 -15.00 15.64
N SER A 572 -3.08 -15.47 16.76
CA SER A 572 -2.46 -16.52 17.57
C SER A 572 -2.93 -17.90 17.09
N ASP A 573 -2.91 -18.91 17.96
CA ASP A 573 -3.40 -20.24 17.60
C ASP A 573 -4.91 -20.26 17.31
N PRO A 574 -5.35 -21.00 16.28
CA PRO A 574 -6.76 -21.17 15.97
C PRO A 574 -7.46 -21.93 17.09
N ILE A 575 -8.60 -21.41 17.53
CA ILE A 575 -9.45 -22.06 18.54
C ILE A 575 -10.19 -23.20 17.84
N ARG A 576 -9.75 -24.43 18.12
CA ARG A 576 -10.49 -25.63 17.71
C ARG A 576 -11.81 -25.66 18.49
N ALA A 577 -12.92 -25.93 17.82
CA ALA A 577 -14.20 -26.06 18.49
C ALA A 577 -14.11 -27.27 19.45
N LEU A 578 -13.90 -26.99 20.74
CA LEU A 578 -13.64 -27.98 21.76
C LEU A 578 -14.73 -29.06 21.77
N LYS A 579 -14.45 -30.22 21.17
CA LYS A 579 -15.11 -31.48 21.52
C LYS A 579 -14.14 -32.31 22.33
N ASN A 580 -14.39 -32.27 23.64
CA ASN A 580 -13.95 -33.20 24.69
C ASN A 580 -12.43 -33.29 24.95
N GLY A 581 -12.00 -32.71 26.07
CA GLY A 581 -10.67 -32.95 26.64
C GLY A 581 -10.44 -32.15 27.93
N THR A 582 -10.88 -32.76 29.05
CA THR A 582 -10.43 -32.54 30.45
C THR A 582 -10.09 -31.12 30.92
N LYS A 583 -10.89 -30.61 31.87
CA LYS A 583 -10.48 -29.58 32.83
C LYS A 583 -9.15 -30.00 33.49
N THR A 584 -8.03 -29.51 32.99
CA THR A 584 -6.81 -29.37 33.81
C THR A 584 -7.00 -28.12 34.64
N THR A 585 -7.49 -28.31 35.87
CA THR A 585 -7.37 -27.34 36.95
C THR A 585 -5.89 -27.09 37.20
N VAL A 586 -5.39 -25.93 36.78
CA VAL A 586 -4.08 -25.44 37.23
C VAL A 586 -4.31 -24.69 38.54
N SER A 587 -3.59 -25.09 39.59
CA SER A 587 -3.59 -24.46 40.91
C SER A 587 -3.16 -22.99 40.81
N PRO A 588 -3.69 -22.08 41.65
CA PRO A 588 -3.26 -20.69 41.64
C PRO A 588 -1.88 -20.59 42.31
N GLY A 589 -0.85 -20.40 41.50
CA GLY A 589 0.52 -20.18 41.93
C GLY A 589 1.31 -19.59 40.78
N VAL A 590 1.44 -18.26 40.77
CA VAL A 590 2.27 -17.41 39.90
C VAL A 590 2.57 -18.04 38.53
N ALA A 591 1.55 -18.11 37.66
CA ALA A 591 1.78 -18.36 36.25
C ALA A 591 2.48 -17.13 35.68
N THR A 592 3.80 -17.24 35.44
CA THR A 592 4.49 -16.35 34.49
C THR A 592 3.66 -16.35 33.21
N ALA A 593 3.09 -15.20 32.84
CA ALA A 593 2.25 -15.08 31.65
C ALA A 593 3.01 -15.67 30.44
N GLU A 594 2.50 -16.76 29.86
CA GLU A 594 3.10 -17.31 28.66
C GLU A 594 3.13 -16.21 27.59
N PRO A 595 4.28 -15.98 26.91
CA PRO A 595 4.36 -14.96 25.89
C PRO A 595 3.40 -15.31 24.76
N LEU A 596 2.44 -14.42 24.45
CA LEU A 596 1.53 -14.63 23.33
C LEU A 596 2.32 -14.69 22.02
N ILE A 597 2.42 -15.88 21.43
CA ILE A 597 3.04 -16.11 20.13
C ILE A 597 2.07 -15.62 19.06
N ARG A 598 2.53 -14.70 18.22
CA ARG A 598 1.80 -14.17 17.06
C ARG A 598 2.31 -14.84 15.80
N LYS A 599 1.41 -15.20 14.92
CA LYS A 599 1.66 -15.99 13.71
C LYS A 599 1.08 -15.27 12.50
N LEU A 600 1.87 -15.18 11.44
CA LEU A 600 1.43 -14.68 10.15
C LEU A 600 0.83 -15.84 9.35
N PHE A 601 -0.46 -15.76 9.05
CA PHE A 601 -1.17 -16.74 8.25
C PHE A 601 -1.41 -16.24 6.84
N LEU A 602 -1.31 -17.14 5.86
CA LEU A 602 -1.79 -16.97 4.50
C LEU A 602 -3.06 -17.82 4.31
N LEU A 603 -4.15 -17.15 3.95
CA LEU A 603 -5.42 -17.74 3.53
C LEU A 603 -5.57 -17.63 2.01
N HIS A 604 -5.87 -18.73 1.33
CA HIS A 604 -6.18 -18.73 -0.10
C HIS A 604 -7.57 -19.39 -0.34
N PRO A 605 -8.46 -18.78 -1.15
CA PRO A 605 -9.83 -19.27 -1.32
C PRO A 605 -9.97 -20.69 -1.89
N ALA A 606 -9.01 -21.14 -2.69
CA ALA A 606 -8.95 -22.53 -3.19
C ALA A 606 -8.93 -23.60 -2.07
N TYR A 607 -8.44 -23.26 -0.87
CA TYR A 607 -8.43 -24.15 0.30
C TYR A 607 -8.87 -23.37 1.55
N PRO A 608 -10.16 -23.06 1.71
CA PRO A 608 -10.65 -22.16 2.76
C PRO A 608 -10.54 -22.77 4.16
N THR A 609 -10.39 -24.10 4.27
CA THR A 609 -10.16 -24.81 5.54
C THR A 609 -8.68 -24.98 5.88
N ILE A 610 -7.78 -24.39 5.09
CA ILE A 610 -6.33 -24.56 5.23
C ILE A 610 -5.67 -23.19 5.30
N LEU A 611 -4.96 -22.95 6.40
CA LEU A 611 -4.08 -21.79 6.57
C LEU A 611 -2.63 -22.25 6.43
N LEU A 612 -1.80 -21.36 5.89
CA LEU A 612 -0.35 -21.56 5.88
C LEU A 612 0.29 -20.59 6.85
N GLU A 613 0.87 -21.11 7.93
CA GLU A 613 1.68 -20.33 8.88
C GLU A 613 3.05 -20.04 8.23
N LEU A 614 3.34 -18.77 7.98
CA LEU A 614 4.55 -18.33 7.28
C LEU A 614 5.71 -18.00 8.23
N THR A 615 5.39 -17.36 9.35
CA THR A 615 6.36 -17.01 10.40
C THR A 615 5.63 -16.80 11.72
N SER A 616 6.36 -16.92 12.82
CA SER A 616 5.90 -16.55 14.16
C SER A 616 6.85 -15.56 14.82
N THR A 617 6.33 -14.75 15.74
CA THR A 617 7.12 -13.81 16.54
C THR A 617 6.45 -13.56 17.89
N THR A 618 7.28 -13.24 18.89
CA THR A 618 6.83 -12.66 20.16
C THR A 618 6.93 -11.14 20.16
N ASP A 619 7.61 -10.56 19.17
CA ASP A 619 7.76 -9.11 19.03
C ASP A 619 6.39 -8.44 18.85
N THR A 620 6.33 -7.17 19.24
CA THR A 620 5.17 -6.33 18.98
C THR A 620 5.33 -5.74 17.60
N ALA A 621 4.81 -6.43 16.58
CA ALA A 621 4.74 -5.88 15.23
C ALA A 621 3.80 -4.65 15.24
N VAL A 622 4.23 -3.57 14.61
CA VAL A 622 3.58 -2.25 14.72
C VAL A 622 2.94 -1.83 13.41
N THR A 623 3.50 -2.25 12.28
CA THR A 623 2.93 -2.05 10.94
C THR A 623 3.49 -3.08 9.95
N SER A 624 2.82 -3.23 8.82
CA SER A 624 3.24 -4.11 7.73
C SER A 624 2.83 -3.56 6.37
N ALA A 625 3.55 -3.95 5.33
CA ALA A 625 3.20 -3.63 3.95
C ALA A 625 3.61 -4.77 3.01
N VAL A 626 3.01 -4.80 1.82
CA VAL A 626 3.34 -5.77 0.77
C VAL A 626 3.95 -5.05 -0.42
N SER A 627 5.13 -5.50 -0.84
CA SER A 627 5.78 -5.09 -2.09
C SER A 627 5.65 -6.19 -3.13
N TYR A 628 5.38 -5.83 -4.38
CA TYR A 628 5.26 -6.80 -5.47
C TYR A 628 6.48 -6.75 -6.39
N GLN A 629 6.93 -7.93 -6.85
CA GLN A 629 8.08 -8.10 -7.73
C GLN A 629 7.65 -8.74 -9.06
N GLU A 630 7.29 -7.91 -10.05
CA GLU A 630 6.74 -8.34 -11.34
C GLU A 630 7.63 -9.36 -12.06
N ARG A 631 8.94 -9.07 -12.13
CA ARG A 631 9.89 -9.94 -12.84
C ARG A 631 9.99 -11.34 -12.24
N GLN A 632 9.79 -11.46 -10.92
CA GLN A 632 9.90 -12.74 -10.20
C GLN A 632 8.53 -13.39 -9.95
N LYS A 633 7.44 -12.69 -10.28
CA LYS A 633 6.07 -13.04 -9.89
C LYS A 633 5.96 -13.43 -8.41
N ASP A 634 6.74 -12.74 -7.58
CA ASP A 634 6.83 -12.91 -6.14
C ASP A 634 6.33 -11.64 -5.45
N ALA A 635 6.09 -11.72 -4.16
CA ALA A 635 5.80 -10.57 -3.32
C ALA A 635 6.63 -10.65 -2.04
N SER A 636 7.03 -9.50 -1.52
CA SER A 636 7.70 -9.36 -0.24
C SER A 636 6.72 -8.85 0.80
N TYR A 637 6.70 -9.47 1.97
CA TYR A 637 5.99 -8.98 3.14
C TYR A 637 6.99 -8.24 4.05
N ILE A 638 6.76 -6.95 4.22
CA ILE A 638 7.57 -6.09 5.09
C ILE A 638 6.83 -5.96 6.42
N THR A 639 7.55 -6.18 7.53
CA THR A 639 7.03 -6.02 8.88
C THR A 639 7.96 -5.11 9.66
N VAL A 640 7.40 -4.18 10.43
CA VAL A 640 8.14 -3.38 11.40
C VAL A 640 7.73 -3.80 12.79
N SER A 641 8.67 -4.23 13.62
CA SER A 641 8.42 -4.66 15.00
C SER A 641 9.22 -3.88 16.02
N SER A 642 8.66 -3.77 17.22
CA SER A 642 9.36 -3.31 18.41
C SER A 642 9.81 -4.56 19.19
N ARG A 643 11.13 -4.70 19.42
CA ARG A 643 11.69 -5.81 20.20
C ARG A 643 11.86 -5.37 21.65
N PRO A 644 11.12 -5.94 22.61
CA PRO A 644 11.42 -5.76 24.02
C PRO A 644 12.47 -6.81 24.43
N THR A 645 13.77 -6.49 24.53
CA THR A 645 14.77 -7.33 25.27
C THR A 645 16.17 -6.69 25.39
N PRO A 646 16.96 -7.09 26.43
CA PRO A 646 18.13 -6.38 26.95
C PRO A 646 19.48 -6.62 26.23
N ASP A 647 19.52 -7.52 25.23
CA ASP A 647 20.79 -7.99 24.62
C ASP A 647 21.00 -7.56 23.15
N SER A 648 20.10 -6.76 22.57
CA SER A 648 20.38 -5.99 21.35
C SER A 648 20.59 -4.52 21.70
N GLU A 649 21.22 -3.74 20.82
CA GLU A 649 21.31 -2.28 21.00
C GLU A 649 19.97 -1.75 21.53
N PRO A 650 19.97 -1.09 22.71
CA PRO A 650 18.76 -0.94 23.51
C PRO A 650 17.70 -0.17 22.72
N GLY A 651 16.59 -0.88 22.47
CA GLY A 651 15.37 -0.34 21.89
C GLY A 651 15.52 0.11 20.44
N ALA A 652 15.76 -0.75 19.45
CA ALA A 652 15.60 -0.36 18.04
C ALA A 652 14.32 -0.94 17.43
N ARG A 653 13.74 -0.24 16.44
CA ARG A 653 12.68 -0.81 15.59
C ARG A 653 13.32 -1.74 14.57
N ILE A 654 12.75 -2.92 14.42
CA ILE A 654 13.22 -3.96 13.52
C ILE A 654 12.37 -3.93 12.26
N VAL A 655 12.99 -3.61 11.13
CA VAL A 655 12.37 -3.74 9.80
C VAL A 655 12.81 -5.06 9.20
N LYS A 656 11.86 -5.93 8.87
CA LYS A 656 12.10 -7.23 8.25
C LYS A 656 11.37 -7.33 6.93
N SER A 657 12.07 -7.78 5.90
CA SER A 657 11.47 -8.14 4.61
C SER A 657 11.57 -9.65 4.41
N MET A 658 10.49 -10.27 3.94
CA MET A 658 10.47 -11.70 3.60
C MET A 658 9.83 -11.93 2.23
N SER A 659 10.47 -12.72 1.36
CA SER A 659 9.85 -13.26 0.16
C SER A 659 8.71 -14.22 0.55
N LEU A 660 7.52 -13.98 0.02
CA LEU A 660 6.36 -14.85 0.24
C LEU A 660 6.56 -16.20 -0.42
N ARG A 661 7.11 -16.26 -1.64
CA ARG A 661 7.46 -17.54 -2.28
C ARG A 661 8.40 -18.36 -1.39
N ALA A 662 9.43 -17.74 -0.83
CA ALA A 662 10.35 -18.43 0.08
C ALA A 662 9.63 -18.86 1.37
N ALA A 663 8.89 -17.97 2.02
CA ALA A 663 8.14 -18.27 3.24
C ALA A 663 7.12 -19.40 3.05
N ILE A 664 6.46 -19.46 1.88
CA ILE A 664 5.52 -20.52 1.53
C ILE A 664 6.21 -21.88 1.45
N THR A 665 7.46 -21.94 0.96
CA THR A 665 8.17 -23.24 0.84
C THR A 665 8.48 -23.89 2.17
N THR A 666 8.68 -23.08 3.21
CA THR A 666 9.00 -23.49 4.59
C THR A 666 7.80 -23.40 5.53
N GLY A 667 6.67 -22.88 5.07
CA GLY A 667 5.49 -22.62 5.88
C GLY A 667 4.83 -23.90 6.41
N GLN A 668 4.18 -23.79 7.56
CA GLN A 668 3.49 -24.90 8.20
C GLN A 668 2.01 -24.89 7.85
N THR A 669 1.51 -26.02 7.33
CA THR A 669 0.08 -26.18 7.03
C THR A 669 -0.73 -26.37 8.30
N ILE A 670 -1.73 -25.52 8.51
CA ILE A 670 -2.68 -25.57 9.62
C ILE A 670 -4.08 -25.82 9.05
N ARG A 671 -4.74 -26.89 9.52
CA ARG A 671 -6.11 -27.22 9.11
C ARG A 671 -7.11 -26.69 10.12
N LEU A 672 -8.07 -25.90 9.64
CA LEU A 672 -9.25 -25.49 10.38
C LEU A 672 -10.22 -26.69 10.41
N GLU A 673 -10.79 -27.01 11.58
CA GLU A 673 -11.64 -28.18 11.72
C GLU A 673 -12.87 -28.12 10.82
N GLU A 674 -13.19 -29.26 10.22
CA GLU A 674 -14.35 -29.44 9.36
C GLU A 674 -15.38 -30.27 10.13
N SER A 675 -16.62 -29.80 10.25
CA SER A 675 -17.71 -30.62 10.80
C SER A 675 -17.84 -31.85 9.91
N SER A 676 -17.34 -33.01 10.33
CA SER A 676 -17.40 -34.25 9.57
C SER A 676 -18.85 -34.68 9.38
N LYS A 677 -19.49 -34.22 8.30
CA LYS A 677 -20.74 -34.80 7.80
C LYS A 677 -20.37 -35.89 6.79
N PRO A 678 -21.01 -37.08 6.85
CA PRO A 678 -20.75 -38.14 5.90
C PRO A 678 -21.14 -37.68 4.48
N GLY A 679 -20.21 -37.79 3.52
CA GLY A 679 -20.40 -37.40 2.11
C GLY A 679 -19.52 -36.24 1.61
N GLN A 680 -18.58 -35.73 2.41
CA GLN A 680 -17.67 -34.67 1.96
C GLN A 680 -16.60 -35.15 0.96
N PRO A 681 -16.13 -34.27 0.07
CA PRO A 681 -15.03 -34.56 -0.86
C PRO A 681 -13.78 -35.01 -0.12
N VAL A 682 -12.98 -35.85 -0.77
CA VAL A 682 -11.72 -36.39 -0.25
C VAL A 682 -10.85 -35.24 0.27
N LYS A 683 -10.45 -35.31 1.55
CA LYS A 683 -9.55 -34.32 2.15
C LYS A 683 -8.27 -34.25 1.32
N PRO A 684 -7.85 -33.07 0.84
CA PRO A 684 -6.68 -32.95 0.00
C PRO A 684 -5.44 -33.45 0.75
N SER A 685 -4.63 -34.23 0.06
CA SER A 685 -3.39 -34.77 0.57
C SER A 685 -2.39 -33.65 0.88
N ALA A 686 -1.47 -33.88 1.82
CA ALA A 686 -0.41 -32.92 2.13
C ALA A 686 0.44 -32.59 0.90
N PHE A 687 0.58 -33.53 -0.04
CA PHE A 687 1.28 -33.32 -1.30
C PHE A 687 0.54 -32.34 -2.21
N GLU A 688 -0.78 -32.49 -2.40
CA GLU A 688 -1.58 -31.58 -3.22
C GLU A 688 -1.59 -30.16 -2.66
N ILE A 689 -1.74 -30.02 -1.34
CA ILE A 689 -1.71 -28.74 -0.64
C ILE A 689 -0.36 -28.05 -0.86
N ASN A 690 0.75 -28.74 -0.60
CA ASN A 690 2.09 -28.19 -0.79
C ASN A 690 2.36 -27.83 -2.25
N LYS A 691 1.92 -28.69 -3.20
CA LYS A 691 2.05 -28.42 -4.63
C LYS A 691 1.29 -27.17 -5.03
N PHE A 692 0.07 -26.99 -4.53
CA PHE A 692 -0.73 -25.80 -4.79
C PHE A 692 -0.05 -24.53 -4.26
N PHE A 693 0.26 -24.48 -2.96
CA PHE A 693 0.82 -23.28 -2.35
C PHE A 693 2.18 -22.91 -2.96
N ARG A 694 3.07 -23.88 -3.20
CA ARG A 694 4.36 -23.64 -3.87
C ARG A 694 4.21 -23.21 -5.33
N GLY A 695 3.08 -23.52 -5.96
CA GLY A 695 2.73 -23.10 -7.30
C GLY A 695 2.08 -21.72 -7.37
N LEU A 696 1.78 -21.08 -6.24
CA LEU A 696 1.22 -19.74 -6.22
C LEU A 696 2.20 -18.74 -6.85
N THR A 697 1.66 -17.88 -7.69
CA THR A 697 2.39 -16.72 -8.21
C THR A 697 1.53 -15.49 -8.00
N PHE A 698 2.21 -14.39 -7.66
CA PHE A 698 1.55 -13.13 -7.34
C PHE A 698 1.56 -12.21 -8.56
N LYS A 699 0.62 -11.28 -8.61
CA LYS A 699 0.53 -10.24 -9.65
C LYS A 699 0.36 -8.87 -9.00
N ARG A 700 0.81 -7.82 -9.70
CA ARG A 700 0.49 -6.45 -9.31
C ARG A 700 -1.03 -6.27 -9.32
N GLN A 701 -1.52 -5.56 -8.30
CA GLN A 701 -2.94 -5.26 -8.11
C GLN A 701 -3.43 -4.15 -9.03
#